data_AF-A0A2A4TM15-F1
#
_entry.id   AF-A0A2A4TM15-F1
#
_cell.length_a   1.000
_cell.length_b   1.000
_cell.length_c   1.000
_cell.angle_alpha   90.00
_cell.angle_beta   90.00
_cell.angle_gamma   90.00
#
_symmetry.space_group_name_H-M   'P 1'
#
loop_
_entity.id
_entity.type
_entity.pdbx_description
1 polymer ?
#
loop_
_entity_poly.entity_id
_entity_poly.type
_entity_poly.pdbx_seq_one_letter_code
_entity_poly.pdbx_strand_id
1 'polypeptide(L)'
;MKTRGVTSLSDRAVSSTSHIKAVLGPTNTGKTHLAVERMLAHSTGMIGLPLRLLAREVYDRVVTSPQNPGGKNSVALITGEEKIIPRNPRWWVCTVESMPVDKTVAFLAIDEIQLAADMDRGHVFTDRLLRARGTQETMFLGSSIIGPLIRRFVPDVEFSVRPRFSELIYTDPKKLSRLNPRTALVTFSAHNVYGYAEMLRRQKGGVAVVMGSLSPRTRNKQVELYQNGDVDFLVATDAIGMGLNMDIDHVCFASTSKFDGRRMRSLTASELAQIAGRAGRYMNNGTFGCLQDGADDQAGLSDEMISAVENHDFAPLTVLQWRNSALDFSHPTALIRSLDAAPGRKGLSRTLENIDLTSLRQLINTPDIRSLLGGPAALKNLWEVCQIPDFRRVSDDEHIRLLGQIYRQTSADSGTLGPDWLAGHITPLDRTDGDVDTLSARIAHIRTWTYISHRASWFDDAKYWQELTRDIEDRLSDALHERLTHRFVDRRMSVLMRELRQKGRLMANIDTDGSIYVEGHFIGTLEGFQFKEDPAAYGEDSKVLRAAADQVLSQEIKTKADELAQAEDGELSLILGDPMTRSNITWRGIVIARVEKGSTLLVPKAVVTPTPVLQGDVLSLVQARVDRWLNNHVAEVLAPLFALQEAVNGAKDTEGKELIDGMARGIAFQMLEKLGTIPRRMIARDFRGVEREGRFQMKQLGIWLGSASLYIPSLLKPAPAQLRLFLWALFNDMDRLPEVPVAGLCTITIDQKAPRSFYEVSGYRVVGKNAVRLDMLERLANAARDVSLKGPFPADPDLMSLVGTSGDDFVEIMSYLGYVNKEYSPEEAAKIAETRSAKEAEKAEAEKAEKAEKAEAEKTEKAPDAETVDAKPEATEAPKEEVKEEVKAEEAPQEEAKAEEVKVEETPVEEAKVEETPAIEVKTEDTPAEEVKVEAEGAKAEEAPVEPEKVFLFSHQPYQKAQQRGPRKPFAGGPKGQADGASFKGKRGVAKGNGAGGKKFDGKKSSGHKPNHKSGHKPGRKAVVLDPHSPFAALAGLKDQLKSKK
;
A
#
# COMPACT_ATOMS: atom_id res chain seq x y z
N MET A 1 55.37 72.07 -28.94
CA MET A 1 54.12 71.33 -29.22
C MET A 1 54.32 70.42 -30.42
N LYS A 2 54.27 69.08 -30.26
CA LYS A 2 53.99 68.06 -31.29
C LYS A 2 53.95 66.66 -30.64
N THR A 3 53.24 65.72 -31.27
CA THR A 3 53.33 64.24 -31.09
C THR A 3 53.37 63.67 -29.65
N ARG A 4 52.21 63.62 -28.97
CA ARG A 4 51.85 62.53 -28.02
C ARG A 4 50.36 62.18 -28.11
N GLY A 5 49.93 61.78 -29.31
CA GLY A 5 48.60 61.19 -29.52
C GLY A 5 48.55 59.75 -29.01
N VAL A 6 48.46 59.57 -27.70
CA VAL A 6 48.19 58.25 -27.10
C VAL A 6 46.68 58.04 -27.13
N THR A 7 46.20 57.01 -27.83
CA THR A 7 44.80 56.57 -27.73
C THR A 7 44.49 56.21 -26.27
N SER A 8 43.54 56.92 -25.66
CA SER A 8 43.27 56.83 -24.23
C SER A 8 42.59 55.50 -23.89
N LEU A 9 43.39 54.48 -23.55
CA LEU A 9 42.90 53.18 -23.10
C LEU A 9 42.08 53.32 -21.81
N SER A 10 40.99 52.56 -21.71
CA SER A 10 40.15 52.51 -20.49
C SER A 10 40.72 51.64 -19.35
N ASP A 11 42.05 51.57 -19.21
CA ASP A 11 42.75 50.75 -18.20
C ASP A 11 43.03 51.52 -16.88
N ARG A 12 42.65 52.80 -16.83
CA ARG A 12 42.81 53.67 -15.65
C ARG A 12 41.50 53.86 -14.92
N ALA A 13 41.60 53.95 -13.59
CA ALA A 13 40.46 54.33 -12.78
C ALA A 13 40.16 55.83 -12.96
N VAL A 14 38.88 56.18 -12.94
CA VAL A 14 38.42 57.57 -13.02
C VAL A 14 38.61 58.24 -11.65
N SER A 15 39.22 59.42 -11.64
CA SER A 15 39.35 60.26 -10.44
C SER A 15 37.97 60.73 -9.96
N SER A 16 37.75 60.71 -8.66
CA SER A 16 36.45 61.03 -8.05
C SER A 16 36.63 61.65 -6.67
N THR A 17 35.71 62.54 -6.30
CA THR A 17 35.57 63.08 -4.94
C THR A 17 34.65 62.24 -4.05
N SER A 18 34.09 61.15 -4.56
CA SER A 18 33.31 60.17 -3.80
C SER A 18 34.18 59.54 -2.71
N HIS A 19 33.62 59.32 -1.52
CA HIS A 19 34.18 58.33 -0.61
C HIS A 19 34.07 56.95 -1.28
N ILE A 20 35.16 56.19 -1.34
CA ILE A 20 35.18 54.86 -1.96
C ILE A 20 35.48 53.81 -0.89
N LYS A 21 34.61 52.81 -0.76
CA LYS A 21 34.69 51.77 0.26
C LYS A 21 34.67 50.38 -0.36
N ALA A 22 35.62 49.52 0.01
CA ALA A 22 35.63 48.09 -0.31
C ALA A 22 35.18 47.31 0.93
N VAL A 23 33.93 46.84 0.92
CA VAL A 23 33.38 45.98 1.99
C VAL A 23 33.55 44.53 1.56
N LEU A 24 34.52 43.84 2.16
CA LEU A 24 34.94 42.50 1.75
C LEU A 24 34.69 41.45 2.84
N GLY A 25 34.42 40.21 2.43
CA GLY A 25 34.22 39.08 3.33
C GLY A 25 33.47 37.93 2.66
N PRO A 26 33.34 36.77 3.33
CA PRO A 26 32.69 35.57 2.78
C PRO A 26 31.18 35.73 2.54
N THR A 27 30.50 34.65 2.12
CA THR A 27 29.03 34.56 2.10
C THR A 27 28.46 34.58 3.53
N ASN A 28 27.16 34.88 3.69
CA ASN A 28 26.49 35.07 5.01
C ASN A 28 27.16 36.15 5.92
N THR A 29 27.33 37.37 5.39
CA THR A 29 28.04 38.50 6.02
C THR A 29 27.28 39.84 6.02
N GLY A 30 26.08 39.88 5.42
CA GLY A 30 25.23 41.08 5.38
C GLY A 30 25.72 42.24 4.49
N LYS A 31 26.73 42.05 3.63
CA LYS A 31 27.32 43.11 2.79
C LYS A 31 26.28 43.83 1.92
N THR A 32 25.45 43.08 1.20
CA THR A 32 24.41 43.61 0.31
C THR A 32 23.29 44.31 1.09
N HIS A 33 22.98 43.86 2.31
CA HIS A 33 22.03 44.53 3.21
C HIS A 33 22.52 45.94 3.58
N LEU A 34 23.77 46.02 4.07
CA LEU A 34 24.44 47.29 4.39
C LEU A 34 24.46 48.24 3.18
N ALA A 35 24.75 47.74 1.98
CA ALA A 35 24.75 48.54 0.77
C ALA A 35 23.35 49.07 0.39
N VAL A 36 22.28 48.28 0.60
CA VAL A 36 20.89 48.71 0.39
C VAL A 36 20.46 49.75 1.42
N GLU A 37 20.82 49.59 2.69
CA GLU A 37 20.57 50.59 3.74
C GLU A 37 21.30 51.91 3.45
N ARG A 38 22.57 51.85 3.04
CA ARG A 38 23.33 53.03 2.60
C ARG A 38 22.70 53.67 1.35
N MET A 39 22.26 52.88 0.38
CA MET A 39 21.60 53.37 -0.83
C MET A 39 20.29 54.12 -0.52
N LEU A 40 19.48 53.61 0.39
CA LEU A 40 18.22 54.22 0.82
C LEU A 40 18.42 55.53 1.61
N ALA A 41 19.51 55.62 2.38
CA ALA A 41 19.90 56.83 3.12
C ALA A 41 20.37 58.01 2.23
N HIS A 42 20.63 57.78 0.93
CA HIS A 42 21.08 58.81 -0.01
C HIS A 42 19.94 59.38 -0.88
N SER A 43 20.14 60.59 -1.43
CA SER A 43 19.15 61.29 -2.26
C SER A 43 18.81 60.52 -3.54
N THR A 44 19.80 59.98 -4.22
CA THR A 44 19.67 59.01 -5.34
C THR A 44 20.70 57.90 -5.21
N GLY A 45 20.39 56.72 -5.74
CA GLY A 45 21.28 55.56 -5.61
C GLY A 45 21.20 54.57 -6.77
N MET A 46 22.28 53.81 -6.97
CA MET A 46 22.34 52.72 -7.95
C MET A 46 23.07 51.51 -7.35
N ILE A 47 22.56 50.31 -7.61
CA ILE A 47 23.23 49.06 -7.24
C ILE A 47 23.28 48.08 -8.42
N GLY A 48 24.49 47.72 -8.83
CA GLY A 48 24.79 46.71 -9.84
C GLY A 48 24.99 45.34 -9.18
N LEU A 49 24.20 44.36 -9.60
CA LEU A 49 24.15 43.01 -9.03
C LEU A 49 24.52 41.96 -10.09
N PRO A 50 25.12 40.82 -9.72
CA PRO A 50 25.67 39.88 -10.71
C PRO A 50 24.62 39.00 -11.39
N LEU A 51 23.38 38.96 -10.92
CA LEU A 51 22.31 38.09 -11.41
C LEU A 51 20.96 38.79 -11.42
N ARG A 52 20.12 38.50 -12.44
CA ARG A 52 18.72 38.96 -12.54
C ARG A 52 17.90 38.63 -11.28
N LEU A 53 18.12 37.45 -10.68
CA LEU A 53 17.44 37.03 -9.45
C LEU A 53 17.77 37.93 -8.24
N LEU A 54 19.04 38.32 -8.06
CA LEU A 54 19.44 39.28 -7.03
C LEU A 54 18.92 40.68 -7.33
N ALA A 55 18.95 41.11 -8.59
CA ALA A 55 18.37 42.39 -9.00
C ALA A 55 16.86 42.45 -8.69
N ARG A 56 16.13 41.34 -8.89
CA ARG A 56 14.71 41.23 -8.52
C ARG A 56 14.51 41.25 -6.99
N GLU A 57 15.25 40.42 -6.24
CA GLU A 57 15.19 40.36 -4.77
C GLU A 57 15.46 41.73 -4.12
N VAL A 58 16.51 42.43 -4.58
CA VAL A 58 16.86 43.76 -4.08
C VAL A 58 15.86 44.82 -4.53
N TYR A 59 15.31 44.74 -5.75
CA TYR A 59 14.24 45.64 -6.20
C TYR A 59 13.00 45.50 -5.30
N ASP A 60 12.50 44.29 -5.09
CA ASP A 60 11.29 44.07 -4.29
C ASP A 60 11.51 44.45 -2.81
N ARG A 61 12.72 44.22 -2.26
CA ARG A 61 13.13 44.72 -0.93
C ARG A 61 13.19 46.25 -0.85
N VAL A 62 13.69 46.94 -1.88
CA VAL A 62 13.78 48.41 -1.92
C VAL A 62 12.40 49.04 -2.16
N VAL A 63 11.50 48.36 -2.87
CA VAL A 63 10.09 48.76 -3.05
C VAL A 63 9.25 48.59 -1.78
N THR A 64 9.52 47.57 -0.97
CA THR A 64 8.80 47.29 0.29
C THR A 64 9.43 47.92 1.53
N SER A 65 10.62 48.53 1.41
CA SER A 65 11.34 49.13 2.53
C SER A 65 10.59 50.31 3.18
N PRO A 66 10.47 50.36 4.52
CA PRO A 66 9.93 51.53 5.24
C PRO A 66 10.66 52.85 4.96
N GLN A 67 11.91 52.80 4.47
CA GLN A 67 12.68 53.98 4.08
C GLN A 67 12.30 54.52 2.69
N ASN A 68 11.43 53.83 1.95
CA ASN A 68 10.93 54.21 0.63
C ASN A 68 9.40 54.43 0.63
N PRO A 69 8.91 55.61 1.08
CA PRO A 69 7.48 55.95 0.99
C PRO A 69 6.97 56.11 -0.46
N GLY A 70 7.85 56.09 -1.48
CA GLY A 70 7.46 56.10 -2.90
C GLY A 70 7.14 54.72 -3.47
N GLY A 71 7.45 53.63 -2.74
CA GLY A 71 7.21 52.25 -3.15
C GLY A 71 7.75 51.95 -4.55
N LYS A 72 6.90 51.40 -5.43
CA LYS A 72 7.24 51.08 -6.83
C LYS A 72 7.44 52.29 -7.76
N ASN A 73 7.03 53.50 -7.34
CA ASN A 73 7.08 54.69 -8.20
C ASN A 73 8.43 55.42 -8.14
N SER A 74 9.32 55.03 -7.21
CA SER A 74 10.62 55.64 -6.94
C SER A 74 11.81 54.74 -7.29
N VAL A 75 11.58 53.50 -7.72
CA VAL A 75 12.61 52.47 -7.94
C VAL A 75 12.52 51.95 -9.37
N ALA A 76 13.66 51.84 -10.05
CA ALA A 76 13.79 51.18 -11.34
C ALA A 76 14.46 49.80 -11.20
N LEU A 77 14.04 48.84 -12.04
CA LEU A 77 14.70 47.56 -12.27
C LEU A 77 15.20 47.52 -13.72
N ILE A 78 16.48 47.20 -13.94
CA ILE A 78 17.03 47.01 -15.30
C ILE A 78 17.92 45.76 -15.35
N THR A 79 17.51 44.74 -16.10
CA THR A 79 18.35 43.58 -16.46
C THR A 79 18.55 43.53 -17.98
N GLY A 80 18.92 42.40 -18.58
CA GLY A 80 18.95 42.27 -20.05
C GLY A 80 17.56 42.02 -20.66
N GLU A 81 16.64 41.53 -19.84
CA GLU A 81 15.41 40.81 -20.20
C GLU A 81 14.19 41.34 -19.42
N GLU A 82 14.36 42.41 -18.63
CA GLU A 82 13.30 43.07 -17.86
C GLU A 82 13.69 44.51 -17.56
N LYS A 83 12.77 45.46 -17.79
CA LYS A 83 13.04 46.89 -17.67
C LYS A 83 11.82 47.64 -17.10
N ILE A 84 11.83 47.86 -15.79
CA ILE A 84 10.80 48.63 -15.08
C ILE A 84 11.40 49.99 -14.74
N ILE A 85 10.90 51.05 -15.38
CA ILE A 85 11.36 52.42 -15.12
C ILE A 85 10.12 53.29 -14.86
N PRO A 86 9.87 53.74 -13.61
CA PRO A 86 8.80 54.70 -13.32
C PRO A 86 9.17 56.09 -13.85
N ARG A 87 8.26 57.07 -13.73
CA ARG A 87 8.51 58.43 -14.25
C ARG A 87 9.70 59.13 -13.58
N ASN A 88 9.83 59.02 -12.25
CA ASN A 88 10.83 59.73 -11.44
C ASN A 88 11.59 58.77 -10.48
N PRO A 89 12.43 57.86 -11.00
CA PRO A 89 13.20 56.92 -10.17
C PRO A 89 14.32 57.63 -9.39
N ARG A 90 14.32 57.45 -8.06
CA ARG A 90 15.44 57.82 -7.18
C ARG A 90 16.49 56.72 -7.09
N TRP A 91 16.06 55.46 -7.17
CA TRP A 91 16.90 54.29 -6.98
C TRP A 91 16.90 53.38 -8.21
N TRP A 92 18.07 52.88 -8.58
CA TRP A 92 18.27 52.06 -9.78
C TRP A 92 18.89 50.71 -9.38
N VAL A 93 18.07 49.65 -9.37
CA VAL A 93 18.51 48.28 -9.12
C VAL A 93 18.73 47.61 -10.47
N CYS A 94 19.92 47.05 -10.72
CA CYS A 94 20.28 46.58 -12.05
C CYS A 94 21.25 45.40 -12.05
N THR A 95 21.36 44.71 -13.18
CA THR A 95 22.55 43.87 -13.43
C THR A 95 23.76 44.75 -13.75
N VAL A 96 24.97 44.31 -13.41
CA VAL A 96 26.23 45.07 -13.64
C VAL A 96 26.44 45.40 -15.14
N GLU A 97 25.97 44.53 -16.02
CA GLU A 97 25.90 44.73 -17.47
C GLU A 97 24.94 45.87 -17.84
N SER A 98 23.67 45.79 -17.43
CA SER A 98 22.63 46.77 -17.76
C SER A 98 22.65 48.05 -16.91
N MET A 99 23.68 48.21 -16.08
CA MET A 99 23.92 49.37 -15.22
C MET A 99 24.01 50.66 -16.06
N PRO A 100 23.09 51.64 -15.89
CA PRO A 100 23.05 52.85 -16.71
C PRO A 100 24.11 53.86 -16.25
N VAL A 101 25.37 53.60 -16.63
CA VAL A 101 26.55 54.41 -16.26
C VAL A 101 26.56 55.83 -16.84
N ASP A 102 25.58 56.18 -17.67
CA ASP A 102 25.25 57.56 -18.05
C ASP A 102 24.63 58.37 -16.89
N LYS A 103 24.07 57.70 -15.88
CA LYS A 103 23.29 58.34 -14.81
C LYS A 103 24.12 58.60 -13.56
N THR A 104 24.34 59.87 -13.28
CA THR A 104 24.95 60.34 -12.05
C THR A 104 24.01 60.11 -10.85
N VAL A 105 24.51 59.45 -9.80
CA VAL A 105 23.77 59.17 -8.55
C VAL A 105 24.64 59.51 -7.33
N ALA A 106 24.01 59.83 -6.19
CA ALA A 106 24.75 60.13 -4.97
C ALA A 106 25.49 58.90 -4.42
N PHE A 107 24.78 57.76 -4.35
CA PHE A 107 25.32 56.47 -3.94
C PHE A 107 25.45 55.50 -5.12
N LEU A 108 26.57 54.78 -5.21
CA LEU A 108 26.75 53.70 -6.20
C LEU A 108 27.35 52.44 -5.54
N ALA A 109 26.74 51.28 -5.73
CA ALA A 109 27.28 49.99 -5.28
C ALA A 109 27.42 48.99 -6.43
N ILE A 110 28.44 48.13 -6.35
CA ILE A 110 28.62 46.96 -7.22
C ILE A 110 28.91 45.74 -6.33
N ASP A 111 28.09 44.71 -6.45
CA ASP A 111 28.19 43.48 -5.65
C ASP A 111 28.97 42.37 -6.36
N GLU A 112 29.52 41.45 -5.57
CA GLU A 112 30.37 40.31 -5.98
C GLU A 112 31.51 40.71 -6.94
N ILE A 113 32.18 41.82 -6.63
CA ILE A 113 33.20 42.48 -7.46
C ILE A 113 34.38 41.56 -7.86
N GLN A 114 34.63 40.46 -7.14
CA GLN A 114 35.61 39.44 -7.52
C GLN A 114 35.33 38.77 -8.88
N LEU A 115 34.08 38.85 -9.37
CA LEU A 115 33.73 38.45 -10.74
C LEU A 115 34.48 39.24 -11.81
N ALA A 116 35.18 40.33 -11.48
CA ALA A 116 36.15 40.96 -12.37
C ALA A 116 37.27 40.02 -12.89
N ALA A 117 37.51 38.87 -12.25
CA ALA A 117 38.41 37.82 -12.75
C ALA A 117 37.75 36.79 -13.69
N ASP A 118 36.42 36.75 -13.77
CA ASP A 118 35.65 35.82 -14.61
C ASP A 118 36.00 35.97 -16.10
N MET A 119 36.24 34.85 -16.77
CA MET A 119 36.80 34.82 -18.13
C MET A 119 35.89 35.45 -19.19
N ASP A 120 34.57 35.31 -19.04
CA ASP A 120 33.60 35.66 -20.08
C ASP A 120 33.08 37.09 -19.87
N ARG A 121 32.52 37.36 -18.68
CA ARG A 121 31.83 38.62 -18.32
C ARG A 121 32.58 39.51 -17.34
N GLY A 122 33.67 39.03 -16.74
CA GLY A 122 34.45 39.80 -15.75
C GLY A 122 35.01 41.12 -16.27
N HIS A 123 35.17 41.24 -17.59
CA HIS A 123 35.56 42.49 -18.25
C HIS A 123 34.59 43.66 -17.97
N VAL A 124 33.31 43.38 -17.77
CA VAL A 124 32.30 44.38 -17.38
C VAL A 124 32.47 44.83 -15.93
N PHE A 125 32.75 43.89 -15.02
CA PHE A 125 32.99 44.19 -13.60
C PHE A 125 34.27 45.02 -13.42
N THR A 126 35.34 44.70 -14.16
CA THR A 126 36.56 45.52 -14.22
C THR A 126 36.29 46.92 -14.77
N ASP A 127 35.46 47.04 -15.82
CA ASP A 127 35.06 48.33 -16.38
C ASP A 127 34.30 49.18 -15.34
N ARG A 128 33.38 48.58 -14.55
CA ARG A 128 32.69 49.30 -13.46
C ARG A 128 33.63 49.64 -12.30
N LEU A 129 34.52 48.72 -11.89
CA LEU A 129 35.56 48.97 -10.87
C LEU A 129 36.42 50.20 -11.21
N LEU A 130 36.84 50.31 -12.47
CA LEU A 130 37.65 51.43 -12.94
C LEU A 130 36.82 52.71 -13.12
N ARG A 131 35.60 52.65 -13.69
CA ARG A 131 34.93 53.85 -14.23
C ARG A 131 33.60 54.26 -13.60
N ALA A 132 32.88 53.38 -12.90
CA ALA A 132 31.60 53.72 -12.29
C ALA A 132 31.78 54.32 -10.89
N ARG A 133 31.19 55.48 -10.61
CA ARG A 133 31.34 56.23 -9.34
C ARG A 133 30.02 56.91 -8.96
N GLY A 134 29.70 56.93 -7.68
CA GLY A 134 28.73 57.87 -7.12
C GLY A 134 29.34 59.27 -7.01
N THR A 135 28.54 60.28 -6.64
CA THR A 135 29.04 61.63 -6.31
C THR A 135 29.36 61.82 -4.84
N GLN A 136 28.85 60.96 -3.96
CA GLN A 136 29.05 61.03 -2.51
C GLN A 136 29.68 59.75 -1.97
N GLU A 137 29.11 58.58 -2.28
CA GLU A 137 29.62 57.28 -1.84
C GLU A 137 29.65 56.23 -2.98
N THR A 138 30.72 55.45 -3.03
CA THR A 138 30.92 54.33 -3.95
C THR A 138 31.32 53.08 -3.14
N MET A 139 30.54 52.01 -3.21
CA MET A 139 30.79 50.75 -2.49
C MET A 139 31.09 49.59 -3.44
N PHE A 140 32.26 48.96 -3.28
CA PHE A 140 32.55 47.65 -3.87
C PHE A 140 32.32 46.57 -2.82
N LEU A 141 31.49 45.58 -3.12
CA LEU A 141 31.18 44.46 -2.23
C LEU A 141 31.73 43.17 -2.84
N GLY A 142 32.24 42.24 -2.02
CA GLY A 142 32.68 40.94 -2.52
C GLY A 142 33.53 40.13 -1.55
N SER A 143 34.29 39.19 -2.09
CA SER A 143 35.25 38.35 -1.35
C SER A 143 36.58 39.09 -1.08
N SER A 144 37.27 38.72 -0.01
CA SER A 144 38.58 39.28 0.41
C SER A 144 39.67 39.14 -0.67
N ILE A 145 39.60 38.09 -1.50
CA ILE A 145 40.62 37.72 -2.50
C ILE A 145 40.96 38.82 -3.51
N ILE A 146 40.04 39.74 -3.80
CA ILE A 146 40.26 40.85 -4.75
C ILE A 146 40.98 42.05 -4.11
N GLY A 147 41.07 42.12 -2.78
CA GLY A 147 41.59 43.28 -2.04
C GLY A 147 42.93 43.84 -2.54
N PRO A 148 43.94 43.01 -2.86
CA PRO A 148 45.21 43.47 -3.41
C PRO A 148 45.10 44.15 -4.78
N LEU A 149 44.13 43.76 -5.61
CA LEU A 149 43.89 44.36 -6.93
C LEU A 149 43.06 45.64 -6.82
N ILE A 150 42.03 45.67 -5.96
CA ILE A 150 41.30 46.92 -5.68
C ILE A 150 42.29 48.00 -5.19
N ARG A 151 43.15 47.69 -4.21
CA ARG A 151 44.18 48.62 -3.69
C ARG A 151 45.17 49.10 -4.76
N ARG A 152 45.43 48.30 -5.81
CA ARG A 152 46.31 48.67 -6.93
C ARG A 152 45.61 49.59 -7.95
N PHE A 153 44.33 49.35 -8.21
CA PHE A 153 43.60 50.07 -9.27
C PHE A 153 42.90 51.33 -8.76
N VAL A 154 42.46 51.33 -7.51
CA VAL A 154 41.79 52.44 -6.82
C VAL A 154 42.54 52.67 -5.49
N PRO A 155 43.53 53.58 -5.43
CA PRO A 155 44.38 53.71 -4.24
C PRO A 155 43.65 54.35 -3.06
N ASP A 156 42.68 55.24 -3.32
CA ASP A 156 41.98 56.07 -2.32
C ASP A 156 40.81 55.35 -1.63
N VAL A 157 40.88 54.01 -1.55
CA VAL A 157 39.78 53.15 -1.09
C VAL A 157 39.93 52.72 0.37
N GLU A 158 38.87 52.94 1.15
CA GLU A 158 38.76 52.44 2.52
C GLU A 158 38.37 50.96 2.52
N PHE A 159 39.09 50.11 3.26
CA PHE A 159 38.75 48.69 3.38
C PHE A 159 38.00 48.39 4.68
N SER A 160 36.88 47.67 4.57
CA SER A 160 36.12 47.15 5.71
C SER A 160 35.92 45.64 5.53
N VAL A 161 36.40 44.84 6.49
CA VAL A 161 36.26 43.38 6.47
C VAL A 161 35.10 42.98 7.37
N ARG A 162 34.26 42.02 6.92
CA ARG A 162 33.16 41.46 7.73
C ARG A 162 33.31 39.94 7.90
N PRO A 163 33.35 39.40 9.13
CA PRO A 163 33.33 37.96 9.37
C PRO A 163 31.94 37.36 9.07
N ARG A 164 31.92 36.06 8.80
CA ARG A 164 30.68 35.28 8.62
C ARG A 164 29.86 35.25 9.91
N PHE A 165 28.53 35.24 9.82
CA PHE A 165 27.65 35.22 10.99
C PHE A 165 27.51 33.85 11.68
N SER A 166 27.84 32.76 10.99
CA SER A 166 27.80 31.40 11.51
C SER A 166 28.93 30.54 10.94
N GLU A 167 29.28 29.46 11.64
CA GLU A 167 30.34 28.55 11.25
C GLU A 167 29.89 27.66 10.08
N LEU A 168 30.86 27.13 9.35
CA LEU A 168 30.68 26.16 8.27
C LEU A 168 31.60 24.98 8.59
N ILE A 169 31.03 23.79 8.82
CA ILE A 169 31.73 22.65 9.41
C ILE A 169 31.74 21.45 8.44
N TYR A 170 32.91 20.87 8.19
CA TYR A 170 33.04 19.68 7.37
C TYR A 170 32.51 18.43 8.10
N THR A 171 31.98 17.48 7.33
CA THR A 171 31.49 16.18 7.84
C THR A 171 31.91 15.06 6.90
N ASP A 172 32.18 13.89 7.47
CA ASP A 172 32.65 12.72 6.73
C ASP A 172 31.74 12.34 5.55
N PRO A 173 32.30 11.75 4.46
CA PRO A 173 31.54 11.36 3.29
C PRO A 173 30.39 10.38 3.61
N LYS A 174 29.20 10.66 3.08
CA LYS A 174 27.97 9.90 3.35
C LYS A 174 27.44 9.23 2.09
N LYS A 175 26.84 8.04 2.23
CA LYS A 175 26.03 7.43 1.16
C LYS A 175 24.74 8.22 0.96
N LEU A 176 24.20 8.22 -0.27
CA LEU A 176 22.98 8.96 -0.64
C LEU A 176 21.80 8.69 0.31
N SER A 177 21.61 7.42 0.68
CA SER A 177 20.55 6.98 1.60
C SER A 177 20.70 7.53 3.02
N ARG A 178 21.91 7.91 3.44
CA ARG A 178 22.27 8.48 4.75
C ARG A 178 22.35 10.01 4.77
N LEU A 179 21.95 10.69 3.69
CA LEU A 179 21.80 12.14 3.71
C LEU A 179 20.58 12.54 4.57
N ASN A 180 20.79 13.57 5.39
CA ASN A 180 19.76 14.16 6.26
C ASN A 180 18.77 15.00 5.44
N PRO A 181 17.54 15.23 5.94
CA PRO A 181 16.67 16.31 5.47
C PRO A 181 17.42 17.65 5.34
N ARG A 182 16.89 18.57 4.52
CA ARG A 182 17.49 19.87 4.22
C ARG A 182 18.92 19.79 3.63
N THR A 183 19.24 18.68 2.95
CA THR A 183 20.48 18.54 2.16
C THR A 183 20.32 19.07 0.73
N ALA A 184 21.28 19.88 0.28
CA ALA A 184 21.52 20.20 -1.12
C ALA A 184 22.67 19.36 -1.67
N LEU A 185 22.38 18.50 -2.64
CA LEU A 185 23.36 17.67 -3.35
C LEU A 185 23.83 18.42 -4.62
N VAL A 186 25.14 18.61 -4.77
CA VAL A 186 25.73 19.43 -5.84
C VAL A 186 26.53 18.59 -6.82
N THR A 187 26.30 18.80 -8.11
CA THR A 187 27.04 18.17 -9.22
C THR A 187 27.10 19.08 -10.44
N PHE A 188 28.06 18.87 -11.34
CA PHE A 188 28.39 19.82 -12.42
C PHE A 188 27.98 19.37 -13.83
N SER A 189 27.04 18.43 -13.92
CA SER A 189 26.47 17.91 -15.17
C SER A 189 24.96 17.77 -15.05
N ALA A 190 24.20 18.23 -16.05
CA ALA A 190 22.74 18.11 -16.08
C ALA A 190 22.28 16.63 -16.07
N HIS A 191 23.04 15.75 -16.72
CA HIS A 191 22.81 14.30 -16.66
C HIS A 191 22.90 13.76 -15.23
N ASN A 192 23.94 14.19 -14.49
CA ASN A 192 24.12 13.80 -13.09
C ASN A 192 23.03 14.41 -12.19
N VAL A 193 22.59 15.65 -12.47
CA VAL A 193 21.48 16.29 -11.73
C VAL A 193 20.21 15.45 -11.86
N TYR A 194 19.79 15.09 -13.08
CA TYR A 194 18.64 14.22 -13.28
C TYR A 194 18.84 12.82 -12.69
N GLY A 195 20.04 12.23 -12.85
CA GLY A 195 20.36 10.90 -12.31
C GLY A 195 20.24 10.82 -10.79
N TYR A 196 20.88 11.74 -10.07
CA TYR A 196 20.74 11.81 -8.60
C TYR A 196 19.33 12.23 -8.16
N ALA A 197 18.59 13.00 -8.97
CA ALA A 197 17.21 13.34 -8.67
C ALA A 197 16.27 12.13 -8.77
N GLU A 198 16.42 11.26 -9.78
CA GLU A 198 15.71 9.96 -9.82
C GLU A 198 16.06 9.09 -8.60
N MET A 199 17.34 9.03 -8.22
CA MET A 199 17.79 8.23 -7.07
C MET A 199 17.24 8.76 -5.74
N LEU A 200 17.24 10.09 -5.54
CA LEU A 200 16.68 10.71 -4.34
C LEU A 200 15.15 10.62 -4.29
N ARG A 201 14.44 10.81 -5.41
CA ARG A 201 13.00 10.56 -5.49
C ARG A 201 12.67 9.14 -5.00
N ARG A 202 13.35 8.11 -5.52
CA ARG A 202 13.14 6.71 -5.12
C ARG A 202 13.48 6.41 -3.66
N GLN A 203 14.40 7.16 -3.04
CA GLN A 203 14.86 6.91 -1.67
C GLN A 203 14.23 7.84 -0.61
N LYS A 204 13.58 8.94 -1.03
CA LYS A 204 13.15 10.06 -0.17
C LYS A 204 11.80 10.70 -0.60
N GLY A 205 11.12 10.13 -1.60
CA GLY A 205 9.81 10.55 -2.11
C GLY A 205 9.80 11.77 -3.04
N GLY A 206 10.60 12.79 -2.76
CA GLY A 206 10.63 14.00 -3.59
C GLY A 206 11.89 14.83 -3.47
N VAL A 207 12.24 15.52 -4.56
CA VAL A 207 13.45 16.33 -4.66
C VAL A 207 13.27 17.51 -5.62
N ALA A 208 13.76 18.69 -5.24
CA ALA A 208 13.79 19.87 -6.11
C ALA A 208 15.02 19.83 -7.04
N VAL A 209 14.90 20.42 -8.23
CA VAL A 209 15.98 20.49 -9.23
C VAL A 209 16.32 21.94 -9.59
N VAL A 210 17.57 22.35 -9.37
CA VAL A 210 18.05 23.74 -9.62
C VAL A 210 19.33 23.75 -10.45
N MET A 211 19.22 24.14 -11.73
CA MET A 211 20.35 24.24 -12.65
C MET A 211 20.46 25.65 -13.26
N GLY A 212 21.66 26.01 -13.72
CA GLY A 212 21.92 27.30 -14.35
C GLY A 212 21.15 27.57 -15.65
N SER A 213 20.71 26.52 -16.35
CA SER A 213 19.90 26.58 -17.58
C SER A 213 18.43 26.98 -17.34
N LEU A 214 17.84 26.49 -16.24
CA LEU A 214 16.44 26.74 -15.87
C LEU A 214 16.15 28.23 -15.79
N SER A 215 14.97 28.66 -16.24
CA SER A 215 14.57 30.07 -16.18
C SER A 215 14.50 30.58 -14.74
N PRO A 216 14.60 31.91 -14.52
CA PRO A 216 14.39 32.50 -13.20
C PRO A 216 13.07 32.04 -12.55
N ARG A 217 12.01 31.88 -13.35
CA ARG A 217 10.68 31.44 -12.93
C ARG A 217 10.63 29.96 -12.53
N THR A 218 11.08 29.06 -13.40
CA THR A 218 11.16 27.62 -13.09
C THR A 218 12.03 27.37 -11.86
N ARG A 219 13.17 28.07 -11.78
CA ARG A 219 14.13 27.97 -10.68
C ARG A 219 13.52 28.45 -9.36
N ASN A 220 12.84 29.59 -9.34
CA ASN A 220 12.16 30.09 -8.15
C ASN A 220 11.06 29.12 -7.68
N LYS A 221 10.21 28.60 -8.57
CA LYS A 221 9.18 27.62 -8.19
C LYS A 221 9.77 26.29 -7.68
N GLN A 222 10.92 25.85 -8.20
CA GLN A 222 11.64 24.67 -7.67
C GLN A 222 12.27 24.95 -6.29
N VAL A 223 12.76 26.17 -6.05
CA VAL A 223 13.23 26.61 -4.73
C VAL A 223 12.08 26.74 -3.73
N GLU A 224 10.90 27.19 -4.17
CA GLU A 224 9.69 27.35 -3.38
C GLU A 224 9.18 26.01 -2.84
N LEU A 225 9.09 24.95 -3.68
CA LEU A 225 8.79 23.58 -3.24
C LEU A 225 9.73 23.11 -2.12
N TYR A 226 11.01 23.41 -2.22
CA TYR A 226 11.99 23.09 -1.17
C TYR A 226 11.73 23.92 0.09
N GLN A 227 11.64 25.26 -0.02
CA GLN A 227 11.44 26.15 1.14
C GLN A 227 10.17 25.79 1.93
N ASN A 228 9.04 25.62 1.24
CA ASN A 228 7.74 25.24 1.81
C ASN A 228 7.76 23.86 2.50
N GLY A 229 8.76 23.03 2.23
CA GLY A 229 8.89 21.68 2.78
C GLY A 229 8.07 20.63 2.04
N ASP A 230 7.61 20.92 0.82
CA ASP A 230 7.01 19.92 -0.07
C ASP A 230 8.09 18.91 -0.53
N VAL A 231 9.37 19.30 -0.53
CA VAL A 231 10.52 18.40 -0.68
C VAL A 231 11.66 18.74 0.29
N ASP A 232 12.25 17.72 0.91
CA ASP A 232 13.34 17.86 1.87
C ASP A 232 14.74 17.96 1.23
N PHE A 233 14.85 17.63 -0.05
CA PHE A 233 16.11 17.49 -0.77
C PHE A 233 16.14 18.38 -2.01
N LEU A 234 17.35 18.79 -2.38
CA LEU A 234 17.65 19.55 -3.59
C LEU A 234 18.79 18.87 -4.34
N VAL A 235 18.69 18.74 -5.67
CA VAL A 235 19.87 18.49 -6.54
C VAL A 235 20.13 19.72 -7.38
N ALA A 236 21.39 20.16 -7.42
CA ALA A 236 21.76 21.40 -8.07
C ALA A 236 23.15 21.41 -8.72
N THR A 237 23.41 22.44 -9.54
CA THR A 237 24.77 22.84 -9.94
C THR A 237 25.29 23.99 -9.08
N ASP A 238 26.51 24.45 -9.37
CA ASP A 238 27.07 25.75 -8.93
C ASP A 238 26.11 26.95 -9.00
N ALA A 239 25.03 26.88 -9.78
CA ALA A 239 23.95 27.87 -9.83
C ALA A 239 23.28 28.18 -8.48
N ILE A 240 23.39 27.32 -7.44
CA ILE A 240 22.95 27.69 -6.07
C ILE A 240 23.96 28.56 -5.33
N GLY A 241 25.23 28.58 -5.74
CA GLY A 241 26.31 29.37 -5.12
C GLY A 241 26.07 30.88 -5.18
N MET A 242 25.16 31.35 -6.06
CA MET A 242 24.81 32.76 -6.23
C MET A 242 23.30 32.95 -6.45
N GLY A 243 22.72 33.95 -5.79
CA GLY A 243 21.42 34.52 -6.18
C GLY A 243 20.16 33.67 -5.96
N LEU A 244 20.17 32.77 -4.98
CA LEU A 244 18.97 32.12 -4.47
C LEU A 244 18.88 32.20 -2.94
N ASN A 245 17.65 32.30 -2.44
CA ASN A 245 17.32 32.38 -1.02
C ASN A 245 16.77 31.03 -0.53
N MET A 246 17.67 30.14 -0.10
CA MET A 246 17.37 28.75 0.27
C MET A 246 17.90 28.39 1.65
N ASP A 247 17.07 27.80 2.50
CA ASP A 247 17.39 27.36 3.86
C ASP A 247 17.95 25.94 3.85
N ILE A 248 19.26 25.86 3.60
CA ILE A 248 20.03 24.62 3.48
C ILE A 248 20.82 24.39 4.76
N ASP A 249 20.70 23.20 5.36
CA ASP A 249 21.48 22.81 6.55
C ASP A 249 22.78 22.08 6.19
N HIS A 250 22.76 21.35 5.07
CA HIS A 250 23.89 20.55 4.59
C HIS A 250 24.12 20.69 3.08
N VAL A 251 25.36 20.98 2.66
CA VAL A 251 25.78 20.90 1.25
C VAL A 251 26.65 19.66 1.03
N CYS A 252 26.15 18.73 0.22
CA CYS A 252 26.85 17.50 -0.14
C CYS A 252 27.37 17.60 -1.58
N PHE A 253 28.68 17.47 -1.80
CA PHE A 253 29.28 17.43 -3.13
C PHE A 253 29.26 16.00 -3.68
N ALA A 254 28.50 15.76 -4.74
CA ALA A 254 28.52 14.49 -5.48
C ALA A 254 29.72 14.39 -6.45
N SER A 255 30.33 15.52 -6.76
CA SER A 255 31.63 15.65 -7.44
C SER A 255 32.29 16.96 -7.00
N THR A 256 33.61 17.00 -7.07
CA THR A 256 34.49 18.14 -6.83
C THR A 256 35.18 18.60 -8.12
N SER A 257 34.79 18.04 -9.27
CA SER A 257 35.36 18.34 -10.59
C SER A 257 34.30 18.85 -11.57
N LYS A 258 34.60 19.94 -12.29
CA LYS A 258 33.71 20.54 -13.29
C LYS A 258 34.39 20.82 -14.61
N PHE A 259 33.58 20.93 -15.67
CA PHE A 259 34.02 21.42 -16.97
C PHE A 259 34.16 22.94 -16.93
N ASP A 260 35.32 23.48 -17.28
CA ASP A 260 35.60 24.93 -17.30
C ASP A 260 35.39 25.59 -18.67
N GLY A 261 34.61 24.95 -19.55
CA GLY A 261 34.45 25.33 -20.96
C GLY A 261 35.54 24.77 -21.87
N ARG A 262 36.66 24.25 -21.32
CA ARG A 262 37.78 23.70 -22.10
C ARG A 262 38.21 22.30 -21.64
N ARG A 263 38.17 22.02 -20.34
CA ARG A 263 38.55 20.73 -19.75
C ARG A 263 37.81 20.46 -18.44
N MET A 264 37.84 19.21 -18.02
CA MET A 264 37.54 18.87 -16.62
C MET A 264 38.68 19.35 -15.73
N ARG A 265 38.35 19.98 -14.61
CA ARG A 265 39.27 20.35 -13.52
C ARG A 265 38.59 20.27 -12.17
N SER A 266 39.36 20.11 -11.10
CA SER A 266 38.88 20.27 -9.73
C SER A 266 38.38 21.71 -9.48
N LEU A 267 37.46 21.85 -8.52
CA LEU A 267 37.08 23.13 -7.93
C LEU A 267 38.27 23.77 -7.21
N THR A 268 38.31 25.09 -7.22
CA THR A 268 39.16 25.86 -6.29
C THR A 268 38.46 26.01 -4.93
N ALA A 269 39.22 26.21 -3.85
CA ALA A 269 38.67 26.42 -2.50
C ALA A 269 37.64 27.57 -2.45
N SER A 270 37.85 28.65 -3.20
CA SER A 270 36.88 29.76 -3.29
C SER A 270 35.57 29.37 -4.00
N GLU A 271 35.61 28.48 -5.00
CA GLU A 271 34.39 27.97 -5.65
C GLU A 271 33.64 27.00 -4.74
N LEU A 272 34.39 26.12 -4.04
CA LEU A 272 33.83 25.18 -3.07
C LEU A 272 33.17 25.93 -1.91
N ALA A 273 33.85 26.91 -1.31
CA ALA A 273 33.31 27.75 -0.22
C ALA A 273 32.12 28.63 -0.66
N GLN A 274 32.06 29.08 -1.92
CA GLN A 274 30.92 29.84 -2.43
C GLN A 274 29.65 28.98 -2.49
N ILE A 275 29.79 27.68 -2.75
CA ILE A 275 28.70 26.70 -2.78
C ILE A 275 28.41 26.17 -1.36
N ALA A 276 29.42 25.67 -0.64
CA ALA A 276 29.30 25.15 0.72
C ALA A 276 28.78 26.20 1.70
N GLY A 277 29.20 27.47 1.55
CA GLY A 277 28.73 28.59 2.35
C GLY A 277 27.27 28.98 2.14
N ARG A 278 26.51 28.24 1.31
CA ARG A 278 25.04 28.24 1.26
C ARG A 278 24.40 27.41 2.38
N ALA A 279 25.13 26.46 2.96
CA ALA A 279 24.73 25.79 4.19
C ALA A 279 24.83 26.74 5.38
N GLY A 280 23.83 26.72 6.26
CA GLY A 280 23.76 27.60 7.43
C GLY A 280 23.38 29.04 7.06
N ARG A 281 22.62 29.69 7.95
CA ARG A 281 22.00 30.99 7.69
C ARG A 281 21.92 31.85 8.93
N TYR A 282 22.24 33.13 8.77
CA TYR A 282 22.28 34.08 9.89
C TYR A 282 23.17 33.49 11.01
N MET A 283 22.61 33.20 12.19
CA MET A 283 23.33 32.57 13.31
C MET A 283 23.37 31.03 13.27
N ASN A 284 22.64 30.37 12.36
CA ASN A 284 22.63 28.91 12.26
C ASN A 284 23.89 28.41 11.53
N ASN A 285 24.67 27.55 12.18
CA ASN A 285 25.83 26.89 11.58
C ASN A 285 25.41 25.99 10.41
N GLY A 286 26.25 25.95 9.38
CA GLY A 286 26.09 25.09 8.22
C GLY A 286 27.04 23.90 8.24
N THR A 287 26.69 22.83 7.53
CA THR A 287 27.60 21.69 7.32
C THR A 287 27.86 21.43 5.85
N PHE A 288 29.03 20.87 5.52
CA PHE A 288 29.33 20.40 4.17
C PHE A 288 30.06 19.04 4.19
N GLY A 289 30.17 18.38 3.04
CA GLY A 289 30.84 17.09 2.90
C GLY A 289 30.70 16.52 1.49
N CYS A 290 31.22 15.32 1.26
CA CYS A 290 31.14 14.64 -0.04
C CYS A 290 30.16 13.46 -0.02
N LEU A 291 29.71 13.03 -1.20
CA LEU A 291 29.02 11.75 -1.38
C LEU A 291 30.07 10.63 -1.39
N GLN A 292 29.88 9.58 -0.57
CA GLN A 292 30.82 8.46 -0.50
C GLN A 292 30.89 7.68 -1.83
N ASP A 293 29.74 7.53 -2.50
CA ASP A 293 29.60 6.88 -3.80
C ASP A 293 29.44 7.97 -4.89
N GLY A 294 30.37 8.95 -4.88
CA GLY A 294 30.39 10.10 -5.78
C GLY A 294 30.87 9.77 -7.20
N ALA A 295 30.93 10.79 -8.05
CA ALA A 295 31.44 10.69 -9.42
C ALA A 295 32.97 10.94 -9.54
N ASP A 296 33.66 11.10 -8.42
CA ASP A 296 35.12 11.26 -8.34
C ASP A 296 35.74 10.02 -7.68
N ASP A 297 36.95 9.63 -8.09
CA ASP A 297 37.67 8.47 -7.54
C ASP A 297 38.09 8.61 -6.05
N GLN A 298 37.92 9.81 -5.47
CA GLN A 298 38.28 10.11 -4.08
C GLN A 298 37.04 10.41 -3.23
N ALA A 299 36.78 9.57 -2.24
CA ALA A 299 35.72 9.78 -1.25
C ALA A 299 36.16 10.81 -0.18
N GLY A 300 36.08 12.11 -0.50
CA GLY A 300 36.32 13.19 0.46
C GLY A 300 37.00 14.43 -0.12
N LEU A 301 37.33 15.37 0.75
CA LEU A 301 38.21 16.52 0.49
C LEU A 301 39.56 16.31 1.20
N SER A 302 40.61 16.99 0.74
CA SER A 302 41.89 17.04 1.47
C SER A 302 41.81 18.00 2.67
N ASP A 303 42.62 17.74 3.70
CA ASP A 303 42.69 18.58 4.90
C ASP A 303 43.00 20.06 4.59
N GLU A 304 43.85 20.31 3.57
CA GLU A 304 44.13 21.65 3.05
C GLU A 304 42.88 22.34 2.49
N MET A 305 42.06 21.61 1.72
CA MET A 305 40.82 22.12 1.12
C MET A 305 39.75 22.37 2.20
N ILE A 306 39.65 21.47 3.19
CA ILE A 306 38.75 21.62 4.34
C ILE A 306 39.12 22.88 5.12
N SER A 307 40.37 22.98 5.56
CA SER A 307 40.89 24.11 6.34
C SER A 307 40.72 25.45 5.61
N ALA A 308 41.00 25.51 4.30
CA ALA A 308 40.79 26.71 3.49
C ALA A 308 39.32 27.14 3.43
N VAL A 309 38.39 26.19 3.34
CA VAL A 309 36.94 26.46 3.24
C VAL A 309 36.34 26.86 4.59
N GLU A 310 36.73 26.22 5.69
CA GLU A 310 36.25 26.55 7.04
C GLU A 310 36.79 27.90 7.52
N ASN A 311 38.11 28.11 7.42
CA ASN A 311 38.76 29.37 7.83
C ASN A 311 38.57 30.51 6.82
N HIS A 312 38.02 30.21 5.63
CA HIS A 312 37.85 31.14 4.51
C HIS A 312 39.16 31.80 4.03
N ASP A 313 40.28 31.07 4.12
CA ASP A 313 41.58 31.48 3.62
C ASP A 313 41.79 31.00 2.18
N PHE A 314 42.00 31.94 1.25
CA PHE A 314 42.03 31.68 -0.18
C PHE A 314 43.11 32.51 -0.87
N ALA A 315 43.78 31.92 -1.85
CA ALA A 315 44.78 32.61 -2.66
C ALA A 315 44.19 33.90 -3.29
N PRO A 316 44.86 35.06 -3.14
CA PRO A 316 44.35 36.31 -3.67
C PRO A 316 44.38 36.34 -5.21
N LEU A 317 43.44 37.07 -5.80
CA LEU A 317 43.39 37.27 -7.24
C LEU A 317 44.62 38.08 -7.69
N THR A 318 45.24 37.63 -8.78
CA THR A 318 46.45 38.23 -9.36
C THR A 318 46.18 39.03 -10.65
N VAL A 319 45.06 38.73 -11.32
CA VAL A 319 44.66 39.27 -12.62
C VAL A 319 43.13 39.47 -12.66
N LEU A 320 42.67 40.57 -13.25
CA LEU A 320 41.29 40.78 -13.68
C LEU A 320 41.21 40.72 -15.22
N GLN A 321 40.06 40.31 -15.78
CA GLN A 321 39.83 40.43 -17.22
C GLN A 321 39.50 41.88 -17.57
N TRP A 322 40.04 42.35 -18.69
CA TRP A 322 39.81 43.70 -19.18
C TRP A 322 39.62 43.69 -20.70
N ARG A 323 38.67 44.50 -21.15
CA ARG A 323 38.41 44.78 -22.55
C ARG A 323 38.35 46.31 -22.68
N ASN A 324 38.99 46.85 -23.70
CA ASN A 324 38.93 48.29 -23.94
C ASN A 324 37.48 48.74 -24.22
N SER A 325 37.08 49.85 -23.62
CA SER A 325 35.76 50.47 -23.77
C SER A 325 35.81 51.82 -24.50
N ALA A 326 37.02 52.33 -24.78
CA ALA A 326 37.24 53.44 -25.72
C ALA A 326 37.35 52.90 -27.17
N LEU A 327 36.22 52.56 -27.76
CA LEU A 327 36.12 51.91 -29.08
C LEU A 327 36.14 52.90 -30.24
N ASP A 328 36.79 52.51 -31.34
CA ASP A 328 37.03 53.34 -32.53
C ASP A 328 36.13 52.92 -33.71
N PHE A 329 34.93 53.49 -33.80
CA PHE A 329 33.96 53.19 -34.87
C PHE A 329 34.25 53.89 -36.21
N SER A 330 35.43 54.49 -36.42
CA SER A 330 35.75 55.19 -37.66
C SER A 330 35.85 54.27 -38.88
N HIS A 331 36.31 53.03 -38.69
CA HIS A 331 36.48 52.03 -39.75
C HIS A 331 36.47 50.60 -39.14
N PRO A 332 36.00 49.55 -39.85
CA PRO A 332 35.94 48.19 -39.29
C PRO A 332 37.27 47.66 -38.73
N THR A 333 38.39 47.94 -39.40
CA THR A 333 39.73 47.57 -38.90
C THR A 333 40.19 48.40 -37.69
N ALA A 334 39.69 49.62 -37.55
CA ALA A 334 39.97 50.49 -36.41
C ALA A 334 39.20 50.01 -35.17
N LEU A 335 37.95 49.57 -35.34
CA LEU A 335 37.15 48.94 -34.29
C LEU A 335 37.82 47.66 -33.79
N ILE A 336 38.18 46.73 -34.68
CA ILE A 336 38.90 45.49 -34.33
C ILE A 336 40.19 45.83 -33.57
N ARG A 337 41.03 46.72 -34.09
CA ARG A 337 42.25 47.21 -33.41
C ARG A 337 41.97 47.78 -32.01
N SER A 338 40.84 48.47 -31.83
CA SER A 338 40.46 49.04 -30.52
C SER A 338 39.95 47.97 -29.53
N LEU A 339 39.34 46.89 -30.01
CA LEU A 339 38.91 45.72 -29.21
C LEU A 339 40.08 44.81 -28.85
N ASP A 340 41.01 44.59 -29.79
CA ASP A 340 42.23 43.77 -29.61
C ASP A 340 43.29 44.41 -28.69
N ALA A 341 43.11 45.67 -28.28
CA ALA A 341 44.06 46.39 -27.44
C ALA A 341 44.42 45.63 -26.16
N ALA A 342 45.70 45.67 -25.77
CA ALA A 342 46.19 45.10 -24.51
C ALA A 342 46.24 46.17 -23.40
N PRO A 343 45.95 45.82 -22.13
CA PRO A 343 46.06 46.75 -21.01
C PRO A 343 47.52 47.08 -20.68
N GLY A 344 47.80 48.33 -20.31
CA GLY A 344 49.14 48.79 -19.94
C GLY A 344 49.51 48.59 -18.47
N ARG A 345 48.63 48.02 -17.64
CA ARG A 345 48.79 47.92 -16.18
C ARG A 345 48.85 46.47 -15.69
N LYS A 346 49.90 46.15 -14.92
CA LYS A 346 50.09 44.80 -14.32
C LYS A 346 48.91 44.41 -13.42
N GLY A 347 48.32 43.25 -13.68
CA GLY A 347 47.14 42.74 -12.97
C GLY A 347 45.83 42.91 -13.75
N LEU A 348 45.88 43.46 -14.97
CA LEU A 348 44.84 43.31 -15.97
C LEU A 348 45.36 42.36 -17.06
N SER A 349 44.51 41.45 -17.53
CA SER A 349 44.71 40.71 -18.79
C SER A 349 43.72 41.21 -19.82
N ARG A 350 44.06 41.12 -21.11
CA ARG A 350 43.03 41.18 -22.14
C ARG A 350 42.10 39.99 -21.95
N THR A 351 40.80 40.20 -22.07
CA THR A 351 39.79 39.12 -22.15
C THR A 351 40.15 38.16 -23.29
N LEU A 352 39.66 36.93 -23.18
CA LEU A 352 39.70 35.97 -24.28
C LEU A 352 38.86 36.46 -25.47
N GLU A 353 39.02 35.78 -26.61
CA GLU A 353 38.20 36.06 -27.78
C GLU A 353 36.84 35.36 -27.60
N ASN A 354 35.85 36.16 -27.20
CA ASN A 354 34.46 35.73 -27.02
C ASN A 354 33.73 35.75 -28.37
N ILE A 355 32.59 35.05 -28.44
CA ILE A 355 31.75 34.91 -29.65
C ILE A 355 31.35 36.25 -30.30
N ASP A 356 31.28 37.35 -29.54
CA ASP A 356 30.96 38.68 -30.08
C ASP A 356 32.06 39.22 -31.02
N LEU A 357 33.33 39.07 -30.65
CA LEU A 357 34.47 39.46 -31.48
C LEU A 357 34.66 38.50 -32.67
N THR A 358 34.45 37.19 -32.47
CA THR A 358 34.45 36.19 -33.55
C THR A 358 33.39 36.53 -34.60
N SER A 359 32.15 36.78 -34.14
CA SER A 359 31.02 37.18 -34.99
C SER A 359 31.34 38.45 -35.76
N LEU A 360 31.85 39.48 -35.09
CA LEU A 360 32.24 40.74 -35.73
C LEU A 360 33.27 40.51 -36.86
N ARG A 361 34.30 39.69 -36.60
CA ARG A 361 35.34 39.37 -37.59
C ARG A 361 34.82 38.58 -38.80
N GLN A 362 33.87 37.66 -38.61
CA GLN A 362 33.27 36.89 -39.70
C GLN A 362 32.28 37.74 -40.53
N LEU A 363 31.43 38.52 -39.86
CA LEU A 363 30.39 39.34 -40.50
C LEU A 363 30.98 40.51 -41.29
N ILE A 364 32.01 41.20 -40.79
CA ILE A 364 32.72 42.28 -41.53
C ILE A 364 33.30 41.79 -42.87
N ASN A 365 33.72 40.53 -42.95
CA ASN A 365 34.29 39.93 -44.15
C ASN A 365 33.23 39.31 -45.09
N THR A 366 31.96 39.21 -44.66
CA THR A 366 30.88 38.67 -45.48
C THR A 366 30.46 39.70 -46.55
N PRO A 367 30.46 39.38 -47.86
CA PRO A 367 30.38 40.40 -48.92
C PRO A 367 29.13 41.29 -48.90
N ASP A 368 27.98 40.73 -48.56
CA ASP A 368 26.70 41.45 -48.52
C ASP A 368 26.59 42.36 -47.28
N ILE A 369 26.94 41.87 -46.09
CA ILE A 369 27.06 42.68 -44.86
C ILE A 369 28.07 43.81 -45.05
N ARG A 370 29.18 43.54 -45.75
CA ARG A 370 30.20 44.55 -46.07
C ARG A 370 29.67 45.67 -46.98
N SER A 371 28.69 45.41 -47.85
CA SER A 371 28.04 46.45 -48.66
C SER A 371 27.11 47.36 -47.85
N LEU A 372 26.57 46.87 -46.73
CA LEU A 372 25.70 47.62 -45.81
C LEU A 372 26.48 48.50 -44.80
N LEU A 373 27.80 48.39 -44.72
CA LEU A 373 28.65 49.15 -43.78
C LEU A 373 28.92 50.60 -44.26
N GLY A 374 27.85 51.39 -44.40
CA GLY A 374 27.89 52.77 -44.93
C GLY A 374 28.52 53.83 -44.02
N GLY A 375 28.95 53.50 -42.79
CA GLY A 375 29.63 54.45 -41.90
C GLY A 375 29.63 54.06 -40.41
N PRO A 376 30.09 54.96 -39.52
CA PRO A 376 30.25 54.66 -38.09
C PRO A 376 28.97 54.22 -37.37
N ALA A 377 27.81 54.72 -37.77
CA ALA A 377 26.52 54.32 -37.20
C ALA A 377 26.16 52.86 -37.58
N ALA A 378 26.32 52.49 -38.85
CA ALA A 378 26.11 51.11 -39.32
C ALA A 378 27.09 50.13 -38.66
N LEU A 379 28.36 50.51 -38.51
CA LEU A 379 29.37 49.72 -37.81
C LEU A 379 29.06 49.57 -36.30
N LYS A 380 28.50 50.61 -35.66
CA LYS A 380 28.02 50.54 -34.28
C LYS A 380 26.81 49.61 -34.15
N ASN A 381 25.85 49.66 -35.08
CA ASN A 381 24.73 48.72 -35.12
C ASN A 381 25.20 47.27 -35.31
N LEU A 382 26.16 47.02 -36.22
CA LEU A 382 26.75 45.69 -36.39
C LEU A 382 27.37 45.18 -35.10
N TRP A 383 28.12 46.01 -34.37
CA TRP A 383 28.69 45.63 -33.09
C TRP A 383 27.62 45.36 -32.02
N GLU A 384 26.55 46.15 -31.97
CA GLU A 384 25.42 45.92 -31.05
C GLU A 384 24.64 44.63 -31.37
N VAL A 385 24.57 44.23 -32.65
CA VAL A 385 24.06 42.91 -33.08
C VAL A 385 25.03 41.80 -32.67
N CYS A 386 26.34 41.97 -32.89
CA CYS A 386 27.35 40.99 -32.43
C CYS A 386 27.34 40.74 -30.92
N GLN A 387 26.83 41.68 -30.12
CA GLN A 387 26.68 41.54 -28.67
C GLN A 387 25.43 40.76 -28.21
N ILE A 388 24.59 40.26 -29.13
CA ILE A 388 23.45 39.38 -28.78
C ILE A 388 24.00 38.04 -28.26
N PRO A 389 23.71 37.64 -27.00
CA PRO A 389 24.19 36.37 -26.45
C PRO A 389 23.55 35.17 -27.18
N ASP A 390 24.32 34.11 -27.41
CA ASP A 390 23.71 32.83 -27.76
C ASP A 390 23.22 32.11 -26.50
N PHE A 391 21.93 32.22 -26.22
CA PHE A 391 21.29 31.44 -25.17
C PHE A 391 21.09 29.96 -25.54
N ARG A 392 21.11 29.63 -26.85
CA ARG A 392 20.78 28.30 -27.38
C ARG A 392 21.95 27.31 -27.27
N ARG A 393 23.19 27.80 -27.27
CA ARG A 393 24.44 27.02 -27.33
C ARG A 393 24.51 26.16 -28.60
N VAL A 394 24.19 26.77 -29.73
CA VAL A 394 24.36 26.18 -31.07
C VAL A 394 25.84 26.29 -31.52
N SER A 395 26.15 25.89 -32.74
CA SER A 395 27.46 26.17 -33.33
C SER A 395 27.63 27.66 -33.63
N ASP A 396 28.86 28.16 -33.52
CA ASP A 396 29.20 29.56 -33.81
C ASP A 396 28.67 30.00 -35.19
N ASP A 397 28.82 29.18 -36.23
CA ASP A 397 28.31 29.44 -37.58
C ASP A 397 26.78 29.59 -37.66
N GLU A 398 26.01 28.89 -36.83
CA GLU A 398 24.55 29.03 -36.80
C GLU A 398 24.13 30.31 -36.06
N HIS A 399 24.80 30.65 -34.96
CA HIS A 399 24.57 31.93 -34.29
C HIS A 399 24.95 33.10 -35.19
N ILE A 400 26.15 33.08 -35.79
CA ILE A 400 26.64 34.09 -36.72
C ILE A 400 25.71 34.25 -37.92
N ARG A 401 25.10 33.16 -38.43
CA ARG A 401 24.07 33.24 -39.48
C ARG A 401 22.82 34.00 -39.03
N LEU A 402 22.32 33.76 -37.81
CA LEU A 402 21.19 34.52 -37.25
C LEU A 402 21.54 36.00 -37.05
N LEU A 403 22.71 36.30 -36.49
CA LEU A 403 23.22 37.67 -36.35
C LEU A 403 23.30 38.39 -37.71
N GLY A 404 23.78 37.67 -38.74
CA GLY A 404 23.83 38.16 -40.11
C GLY A 404 22.47 38.37 -40.77
N GLN A 405 21.39 37.73 -40.29
CA GLN A 405 20.01 38.02 -40.71
C GLN A 405 19.43 39.24 -39.98
N ILE A 406 19.62 39.32 -38.66
CA ILE A 406 19.21 40.46 -37.82
C ILE A 406 19.86 41.76 -38.32
N TYR A 407 21.14 41.72 -38.69
CA TYR A 407 21.83 42.89 -39.23
C TYR A 407 21.28 43.36 -40.59
N ARG A 408 20.86 42.43 -41.47
CA ARG A 408 20.22 42.79 -42.77
C ARG A 408 18.90 43.50 -42.55
N GLN A 409 18.06 42.98 -41.66
CA GLN A 409 16.76 43.56 -41.31
C GLN A 409 16.94 44.96 -40.69
N THR A 410 17.77 45.09 -39.65
CA THR A 410 18.06 46.38 -38.98
C THR A 410 18.91 47.37 -39.79
N SER A 411 19.37 46.99 -40.99
CA SER A 411 20.09 47.87 -41.93
C SER A 411 19.33 48.06 -43.26
N ALA A 412 18.09 47.57 -43.36
CA ALA A 412 17.18 47.91 -44.45
C ALA A 412 16.54 49.29 -44.22
N ASP A 413 15.83 49.82 -45.21
CA ASP A 413 15.25 51.17 -45.18
C ASP A 413 14.25 51.41 -44.02
N SER A 414 13.68 50.34 -43.44
CA SER A 414 12.84 50.40 -42.23
C SER A 414 13.63 50.64 -40.94
N GLY A 415 14.88 50.17 -40.85
CA GLY A 415 15.65 50.07 -39.60
C GLY A 415 15.12 49.06 -38.57
N THR A 416 13.92 48.51 -38.78
CA THR A 416 13.21 47.60 -37.85
C THR A 416 13.11 46.17 -38.37
N LEU A 417 12.94 45.22 -37.45
CA LEU A 417 12.73 43.80 -37.72
C LEU A 417 11.29 43.57 -38.20
N GLY A 418 11.13 42.98 -39.39
CA GLY A 418 9.81 42.74 -39.99
C GLY A 418 8.89 41.86 -39.12
N PRO A 419 7.64 42.28 -38.82
CA PRO A 419 6.71 41.53 -37.97
C PRO A 419 6.47 40.07 -38.39
N ASP A 420 6.29 39.81 -39.68
CA ASP A 420 6.05 38.45 -40.20
C ASP A 420 7.28 37.54 -40.04
N TRP A 421 8.48 38.12 -40.17
CA TRP A 421 9.74 37.40 -39.97
C TRP A 421 9.96 37.05 -38.50
N LEU A 422 9.63 37.98 -37.58
CA LEU A 422 9.63 37.73 -36.14
C LEU A 422 8.61 36.65 -35.75
N ALA A 423 7.38 36.72 -36.25
CA ALA A 423 6.35 35.72 -36.02
C ALA A 423 6.79 34.33 -36.50
N GLY A 424 7.44 34.24 -37.68
CA GLY A 424 8.00 33.00 -38.22
C GLY A 424 9.04 32.31 -37.31
N HIS A 425 9.77 33.07 -36.48
CA HIS A 425 10.71 32.51 -35.49
C HIS A 425 10.07 32.28 -34.11
N ILE A 426 9.12 33.11 -33.70
CA ILE A 426 8.56 33.13 -32.34
C ILE A 426 7.38 32.17 -32.20
N THR A 427 6.42 32.18 -33.13
CA THR A 427 5.19 31.35 -33.06
C THR A 427 5.47 29.84 -32.94
N PRO A 428 6.47 29.24 -33.63
CA PRO A 428 6.79 27.82 -33.45
C PRO A 428 7.30 27.44 -32.05
N LEU A 429 7.68 28.42 -31.23
CA LEU A 429 8.18 28.22 -29.85
C LEU A 429 7.05 28.23 -28.82
N ASP A 430 5.86 28.75 -29.16
CA ASP A 430 4.71 28.83 -28.26
C ASP A 430 3.98 27.48 -28.15
N ARG A 431 4.69 26.51 -27.57
CA ARG A 431 4.29 25.10 -27.49
C ARG A 431 4.75 24.50 -26.17
N THR A 432 3.81 24.02 -25.36
CA THR A 432 4.06 23.41 -24.03
C THR A 432 4.13 21.87 -24.05
N ASP A 433 3.98 21.25 -25.22
CA ASP A 433 4.18 19.81 -25.43
C ASP A 433 5.66 19.41 -25.42
N GLY A 434 5.95 18.15 -25.07
CA GLY A 434 7.31 17.60 -25.05
C GLY A 434 7.83 17.28 -23.64
N ASP A 435 9.13 17.03 -23.57
CA ASP A 435 9.85 16.68 -22.36
C ASP A 435 10.64 17.86 -21.76
N VAL A 436 11.37 17.59 -20.68
CA VAL A 436 12.13 18.59 -19.91
C VAL A 436 13.19 19.28 -20.78
N ASP A 437 13.85 18.54 -21.67
CA ASP A 437 14.93 19.06 -22.48
C ASP A 437 14.41 19.79 -23.74
N THR A 438 13.30 19.33 -24.35
CA THR A 438 12.55 20.05 -25.40
C THR A 438 12.07 21.41 -24.91
N LEU A 439 11.44 21.47 -23.73
CA LEU A 439 10.98 22.73 -23.14
C LEU A 439 12.16 23.64 -22.76
N SER A 440 13.24 23.08 -22.22
CA SER A 440 14.47 23.83 -21.93
C SER A 440 15.09 24.45 -23.19
N ALA A 441 15.08 23.75 -24.32
CA ALA A 441 15.56 24.25 -25.61
C ALA A 441 14.66 25.37 -26.17
N ARG A 442 13.32 25.24 -26.08
CA ARG A 442 12.38 26.32 -26.48
C ARG A 442 12.56 27.56 -25.60
N ILE A 443 12.75 27.40 -24.29
CA ILE A 443 13.06 28.50 -23.36
C ILE A 443 14.40 29.17 -23.73
N ALA A 444 15.43 28.39 -24.05
CA ALA A 444 16.72 28.93 -24.49
C ALA A 444 16.59 29.75 -25.78
N HIS A 445 15.73 29.33 -26.73
CA HIS A 445 15.50 30.06 -27.97
C HIS A 445 14.64 31.33 -27.75
N ILE A 446 13.54 31.27 -27.00
CA ILE A 446 12.69 32.47 -26.78
C ILE A 446 13.46 33.57 -26.05
N ARG A 447 14.39 33.25 -25.13
CA ARG A 447 15.24 34.26 -24.45
C ARG A 447 16.07 35.11 -25.41
N THR A 448 16.51 34.56 -26.54
CA THR A 448 17.19 35.36 -27.58
C THR A 448 16.24 36.44 -28.09
N TRP A 449 14.98 36.09 -28.38
CA TRP A 449 13.96 37.04 -28.81
C TRP A 449 13.52 38.00 -27.70
N THR A 450 13.41 37.55 -26.44
CA THR A 450 13.15 38.41 -25.27
C THR A 450 14.26 39.46 -25.11
N TYR A 451 15.54 39.06 -25.20
CA TYR A 451 16.67 40.00 -25.15
C TYR A 451 16.66 41.00 -26.32
N ILE A 452 16.41 40.53 -27.54
CA ILE A 452 16.31 41.38 -28.73
C ILE A 452 15.16 42.39 -28.56
N SER A 453 13.99 41.97 -28.07
CA SER A 453 12.80 42.84 -27.92
C SER A 453 13.01 44.10 -27.06
N HIS A 454 13.96 44.07 -26.11
CA HIS A 454 14.33 45.25 -25.31
C HIS A 454 15.19 46.29 -26.06
N ARG A 455 15.69 45.97 -27.25
CA ARG A 455 16.35 46.90 -28.18
C ARG A 455 15.29 47.71 -28.93
N ALA A 456 14.66 48.64 -28.23
CA ALA A 456 13.52 49.42 -28.73
C ALA A 456 13.76 50.23 -30.03
N SER A 457 15.01 50.35 -30.48
CA SER A 457 15.37 50.94 -31.79
C SER A 457 15.24 49.98 -32.98
N TRP A 458 14.93 48.69 -32.75
CA TRP A 458 14.83 47.66 -33.78
C TRP A 458 13.38 47.20 -34.06
N PHE A 459 12.36 47.85 -33.45
CA PHE A 459 10.96 47.46 -33.54
C PHE A 459 10.05 48.70 -33.54
N ASP A 460 9.01 48.70 -34.36
CA ASP A 460 7.97 49.75 -34.38
C ASP A 460 7.08 49.71 -33.12
N ASP A 461 6.66 48.52 -32.69
CA ASP A 461 6.07 48.29 -31.36
C ASP A 461 6.94 47.32 -30.54
N ALA A 462 8.00 47.87 -29.95
CA ALA A 462 8.85 47.12 -29.03
C ALA A 462 8.11 46.61 -27.77
N LYS A 463 6.97 47.20 -27.39
CA LYS A 463 6.23 46.81 -26.18
C LYS A 463 5.44 45.53 -26.43
N TYR A 464 4.72 45.44 -27.55
CA TYR A 464 4.00 44.24 -27.96
C TYR A 464 4.93 43.02 -28.00
N TRP A 465 6.11 43.14 -28.62
CA TRP A 465 7.07 42.03 -28.70
C TRP A 465 7.68 41.67 -27.33
N GLN A 466 7.94 42.64 -26.45
CA GLN A 466 8.38 42.38 -25.08
C GLN A 466 7.34 41.60 -24.26
N GLU A 467 6.06 41.97 -24.37
CA GLU A 467 4.97 41.28 -23.67
C GLU A 467 4.76 39.87 -24.26
N LEU A 468 4.69 39.72 -25.58
CA LEU A 468 4.55 38.42 -26.25
C LEU A 468 5.70 37.44 -25.95
N THR A 469 6.97 37.86 -26.07
CA THR A 469 8.10 36.95 -25.81
C THR A 469 8.22 36.57 -24.33
N ARG A 470 7.83 37.47 -23.42
CA ARG A 470 7.74 37.20 -21.99
C ARG A 470 6.65 36.17 -21.70
N ASP A 471 5.46 36.34 -22.25
CA ASP A 471 4.32 35.45 -21.97
C ASP A 471 4.55 34.04 -22.56
N ILE A 472 5.38 33.91 -23.60
CA ILE A 472 5.87 32.61 -24.08
C ILE A 472 6.94 32.04 -23.13
N GLU A 473 7.95 32.82 -22.69
CA GLU A 473 8.94 32.31 -21.70
C GLU A 473 8.26 31.90 -20.38
N ASP A 474 7.28 32.66 -19.90
CA ASP A 474 6.54 32.38 -18.66
C ASP A 474 5.69 31.09 -18.78
N ARG A 475 4.95 30.89 -19.89
CA ARG A 475 4.18 29.65 -20.13
C ARG A 475 5.08 28.42 -20.29
N LEU A 476 6.17 28.54 -21.05
CA LEU A 476 7.16 27.45 -21.19
C LEU A 476 7.83 27.13 -19.85
N SER A 477 8.15 28.16 -19.04
CA SER A 477 8.78 28.00 -17.72
C SER A 477 7.87 27.28 -16.72
N ASP A 478 6.57 27.51 -16.81
CA ASP A 478 5.57 26.87 -15.95
C ASP A 478 5.33 25.41 -16.39
N ALA A 479 5.20 25.15 -17.69
CA ALA A 479 5.17 23.79 -18.22
C ALA A 479 6.45 23.00 -17.85
N LEU A 480 7.63 23.62 -17.94
CA LEU A 480 8.89 23.01 -17.51
C LEU A 480 8.92 22.71 -16.01
N HIS A 481 8.41 23.62 -15.18
CA HIS A 481 8.26 23.37 -13.75
C HIS A 481 7.34 22.18 -13.48
N GLU A 482 6.18 22.11 -14.14
CA GLU A 482 5.23 20.99 -13.99
C GLU A 482 5.86 19.66 -14.40
N ARG A 483 6.57 19.60 -15.54
CA ARG A 483 7.28 18.39 -15.99
C ARG A 483 8.37 17.97 -15.00
N LEU A 484 9.14 18.91 -14.44
CA LEU A 484 10.12 18.61 -13.38
C LEU A 484 9.44 18.06 -12.12
N THR A 485 8.37 18.72 -11.65
CA THR A 485 7.64 18.32 -10.45
C THR A 485 6.98 16.94 -10.62
N HIS A 486 6.31 16.67 -11.74
CA HIS A 486 5.74 15.34 -12.04
C HIS A 486 6.81 14.24 -12.18
N ARG A 487 8.05 14.59 -12.56
CA ARG A 487 9.15 13.64 -12.71
C ARG A 487 9.90 13.36 -11.40
N PHE A 488 10.06 14.37 -10.54
CA PHE A 488 10.98 14.33 -9.39
C PHE A 488 10.30 14.44 -8.01
N VAL A 489 8.98 14.65 -7.96
CA VAL A 489 8.21 14.77 -6.72
C VAL A 489 7.01 13.81 -6.74
N ASP A 490 7.00 12.83 -5.83
CA ASP A 490 5.76 12.08 -5.58
C ASP A 490 4.80 12.94 -4.74
N ARG A 491 3.73 13.44 -5.38
CA ARG A 491 2.77 14.33 -4.74
C ARG A 491 2.04 13.68 -3.55
N ARG A 492 1.84 12.35 -3.53
CA ARG A 492 1.21 11.66 -2.39
C ARG A 492 2.15 11.67 -1.20
N MET A 493 3.42 11.27 -1.40
CA MET A 493 4.43 11.26 -0.35
C MET A 493 4.71 12.66 0.20
N SER A 494 4.86 13.66 -0.67
CA SER A 494 5.14 15.05 -0.28
C SER A 494 4.06 15.65 0.61
N VAL A 495 2.77 15.45 0.27
CA VAL A 495 1.66 15.92 1.11
C VAL A 495 1.66 15.19 2.46
N LEU A 496 1.77 13.86 2.46
CA LEU A 496 1.71 13.06 3.69
C LEU A 496 2.88 13.35 4.65
N MET A 497 4.09 13.55 4.13
CA MET A 497 5.26 13.94 4.92
C MET A 497 5.17 15.37 5.46
N ARG A 498 4.54 16.29 4.72
CA ARG A 498 4.26 17.66 5.16
C ARG A 498 3.24 17.68 6.30
N GLU A 499 2.16 16.91 6.18
CA GLU A 499 1.14 16.81 7.23
C GLU A 499 1.64 16.09 8.48
N LEU A 500 2.42 15.01 8.33
CA LEU A 500 3.09 14.32 9.45
C LEU A 500 3.94 15.29 10.30
N ARG A 501 4.61 16.26 9.66
CA ARG A 501 5.34 17.34 10.36
C ARG A 501 4.45 18.40 10.98
N GLN A 502 3.38 18.83 10.29
CA GLN A 502 2.51 19.91 10.75
C GLN A 502 1.58 19.49 11.89
N LYS A 503 0.98 18.29 11.80
CA LYS A 503 0.03 17.74 12.78
C LYS A 503 0.72 16.90 13.87
N GLY A 504 1.94 16.40 13.62
CA GLY A 504 2.70 15.53 14.54
C GLY A 504 2.15 14.10 14.69
N ARG A 505 0.96 13.83 14.13
CA ARG A 505 0.29 12.54 14.04
C ARG A 505 -0.53 12.52 12.75
N LEU A 506 -0.60 11.36 12.11
CA LEU A 506 -1.57 11.09 11.05
C LEU A 506 -2.92 10.74 11.70
N MET A 507 -4.00 11.34 11.23
CA MET A 507 -5.36 10.96 11.61
C MET A 507 -5.83 9.81 10.71
N ALA A 508 -6.28 8.71 11.32
CA ALA A 508 -6.98 7.64 10.63
C ALA A 508 -8.43 7.58 11.11
N ASN A 509 -9.36 7.52 10.16
CA ASN A 509 -10.79 7.38 10.37
C ASN A 509 -11.23 6.00 9.89
N ILE A 510 -12.32 5.48 10.44
CA ILE A 510 -12.99 4.26 9.99
C ILE A 510 -14.44 4.66 9.68
N ASP A 511 -14.90 4.36 8.47
CA ASP A 511 -16.29 4.59 8.06
C ASP A 511 -17.22 3.45 8.51
N THR A 512 -18.52 3.66 8.43
CA THR A 512 -19.55 2.76 8.98
C THR A 512 -19.64 1.39 8.29
N ASP A 513 -19.02 1.24 7.12
CA ASP A 513 -18.84 -0.01 6.37
C ASP A 513 -17.58 -0.80 6.79
N GLY A 514 -16.73 -0.24 7.63
CA GLY A 514 -15.43 -0.79 8.01
C GLY A 514 -14.26 -0.37 7.11
N SER A 515 -14.47 0.55 6.16
CA SER A 515 -13.41 1.13 5.33
C SER A 515 -12.50 2.06 6.14
N ILE A 516 -11.19 1.87 6.05
CA ILE A 516 -10.19 2.63 6.81
C ILE A 516 -9.48 3.64 5.91
N TYR A 517 -9.49 4.90 6.34
CA TYR A 517 -8.86 6.02 5.64
C TYR A 517 -7.82 6.71 6.54
N VAL A 518 -6.60 6.95 6.05
CA VAL A 518 -5.62 7.86 6.71
C VAL A 518 -5.57 9.17 5.95
N GLU A 519 -5.88 10.28 6.61
CA GLU A 519 -5.93 11.63 6.01
C GLU A 519 -6.65 11.62 4.62
N GLY A 520 -7.82 10.97 4.57
CA GLY A 520 -8.65 10.83 3.36
C GLY A 520 -8.24 9.75 2.36
N HIS A 521 -7.18 8.97 2.60
CA HIS A 521 -6.70 7.93 1.69
C HIS A 521 -7.10 6.53 2.17
N PHE A 522 -7.86 5.79 1.35
CA PHE A 522 -8.26 4.41 1.63
C PHE A 522 -7.05 3.48 1.76
N ILE A 523 -7.08 2.57 2.75
CA ILE A 523 -6.01 1.60 3.02
C ILE A 523 -6.50 0.14 2.96
N GLY A 524 -7.78 -0.09 3.23
CA GLY A 524 -8.36 -1.43 3.33
C GLY A 524 -9.61 -1.46 4.21
N THR A 525 -10.17 -2.64 4.42
CA THR A 525 -11.42 -2.87 5.18
C THR A 525 -11.22 -3.78 6.38
N LEU A 526 -11.92 -3.50 7.48
CA LEU A 526 -11.92 -4.31 8.70
C LEU A 526 -13.18 -5.18 8.77
N GLU A 527 -13.04 -6.47 8.42
CA GLU A 527 -14.11 -7.46 8.58
C GLU A 527 -13.98 -8.17 9.94
N GLY A 528 -14.74 -7.69 10.93
CA GLY A 528 -14.73 -8.20 12.30
C GLY A 528 -13.38 -7.94 12.99
N PHE A 529 -12.51 -8.97 13.01
CA PHE A 529 -11.15 -8.88 13.55
C PHE A 529 -10.06 -9.10 12.48
N GLN A 530 -10.43 -9.24 11.21
CA GLN A 530 -9.52 -9.39 10.07
C GLN A 530 -9.45 -8.09 9.27
N PHE A 531 -8.26 -7.48 9.23
CA PHE A 531 -8.00 -6.34 8.36
C PHE A 531 -7.52 -6.84 6.99
N LYS A 532 -8.26 -6.49 5.94
CA LYS A 532 -7.90 -6.76 4.54
C LYS A 532 -7.26 -5.50 3.95
N GLU A 533 -5.95 -5.58 3.73
CA GLU A 533 -5.16 -4.53 3.10
C GLU A 533 -5.47 -4.43 1.59
N ASP A 534 -5.63 -3.21 1.07
CA ASP A 534 -5.72 -2.98 -0.38
C ASP A 534 -4.31 -3.02 -1.02
N PRO A 535 -4.05 -3.93 -1.99
CA PRO A 535 -2.79 -3.96 -2.72
C PRO A 535 -2.47 -2.66 -3.48
N ALA A 536 -3.47 -1.84 -3.85
CA ALA A 536 -3.28 -0.57 -4.53
C ALA A 536 -2.93 0.59 -3.57
N ALA A 537 -3.24 0.48 -2.28
CA ALA A 537 -2.87 1.46 -1.26
C ALA A 537 -1.39 1.34 -0.82
N TYR A 538 -0.79 0.15 -0.95
CA TYR A 538 0.50 -0.19 -0.34
C TYR A 538 1.66 -0.33 -1.32
N GLY A 539 2.28 0.81 -1.66
CA GLY A 539 3.60 0.87 -2.31
C GLY A 539 4.78 0.59 -1.35
N GLU A 540 6.00 1.02 -1.75
CA GLU A 540 7.22 0.84 -0.92
C GLU A 540 7.10 1.48 0.48
N ASP A 541 6.26 2.50 0.65
CA ASP A 541 6.01 3.24 1.91
C ASP A 541 5.17 2.50 2.96
N SER A 542 4.79 1.23 2.70
CA SER A 542 3.81 0.49 3.50
C SER A 542 4.06 0.42 5.01
N LYS A 543 5.27 0.70 5.50
CA LYS A 543 5.59 0.73 6.94
C LYS A 543 5.03 1.94 7.68
N VAL A 544 4.96 3.12 7.07
CA VAL A 544 4.48 4.33 7.77
C VAL A 544 2.96 4.35 7.81
N LEU A 545 2.31 4.03 6.68
CA LEU A 545 0.86 3.89 6.58
C LEU A 545 0.32 2.78 7.48
N ARG A 546 0.94 1.58 7.46
CA ARG A 546 0.54 0.48 8.35
C ARG A 546 0.69 0.84 9.82
N ALA A 547 1.80 1.47 10.23
CA ALA A 547 2.01 1.91 11.62
C ALA A 547 1.01 2.99 12.10
N ALA A 548 0.41 3.77 11.18
CA ALA A 548 -0.68 4.69 11.50
C ALA A 548 -2.02 3.95 11.63
N ALA A 549 -2.33 3.05 10.67
CA ALA A 549 -3.51 2.20 10.73
C ALA A 549 -3.52 1.31 11.99
N ASP A 550 -2.39 0.68 12.34
CA ASP A 550 -2.21 -0.18 13.52
C ASP A 550 -2.64 0.51 14.82
N GLN A 551 -2.40 1.82 14.98
CA GLN A 551 -2.81 2.56 16.20
C GLN A 551 -4.32 2.69 16.34
N VAL A 552 -5.05 2.87 15.24
CA VAL A 552 -6.51 3.05 15.26
C VAL A 552 -7.22 1.70 15.20
N LEU A 553 -6.72 0.75 14.40
CA LEU A 553 -7.12 -0.66 14.42
C LEU A 553 -7.04 -1.26 15.84
N SER A 554 -5.99 -0.94 16.60
CA SER A 554 -5.84 -1.42 17.99
C SER A 554 -6.89 -0.86 18.96
N GLN A 555 -7.46 0.31 18.68
CA GLN A 555 -8.55 0.88 19.49
C GLN A 555 -9.88 0.27 19.08
N GLU A 556 -10.17 0.21 17.77
CA GLU A 556 -11.44 -0.30 17.25
C GLU A 556 -11.64 -1.80 17.55
N ILE A 557 -10.60 -2.63 17.40
CA ILE A 557 -10.67 -4.05 17.77
C ILE A 557 -10.93 -4.24 19.26
N LYS A 558 -10.50 -3.32 20.13
CA LYS A 558 -10.87 -3.38 21.55
C LYS A 558 -12.36 -3.11 21.73
N THR A 559 -12.90 -2.06 21.10
CA THR A 559 -14.35 -1.77 21.12
C THR A 559 -15.16 -2.97 20.66
N LYS A 560 -14.83 -3.56 19.50
CA LYS A 560 -15.54 -4.74 18.94
C LYS A 560 -15.40 -6.00 19.80
N ALA A 561 -14.30 -6.15 20.54
CA ALA A 561 -14.13 -7.25 21.49
C ALA A 561 -14.97 -7.06 22.76
N ASP A 562 -15.03 -5.84 23.29
CA ASP A 562 -15.88 -5.48 24.44
C ASP A 562 -17.38 -5.56 24.06
N GLU A 563 -17.75 -5.25 22.82
CA GLU A 563 -19.08 -5.50 22.23
C GLU A 563 -19.41 -7.00 22.17
N LEU A 564 -18.56 -7.83 21.55
CA LEU A 564 -18.77 -9.27 21.43
C LEU A 564 -18.87 -9.96 22.81
N ALA A 565 -18.14 -9.48 23.82
CA ALA A 565 -18.25 -9.98 25.19
C ALA A 565 -19.61 -9.68 25.85
N GLN A 566 -20.34 -8.66 25.38
CA GLN A 566 -21.67 -8.26 25.86
C GLN A 566 -22.83 -8.69 24.95
N ALA A 567 -22.54 -9.02 23.69
CA ALA A 567 -23.51 -9.51 22.70
C ALA A 567 -24.32 -10.71 23.22
N GLU A 568 -25.59 -10.81 22.85
CA GLU A 568 -26.46 -11.92 23.24
C GLU A 568 -26.06 -13.25 22.57
N ASP A 569 -26.37 -14.39 23.21
CA ASP A 569 -26.04 -15.73 22.67
C ASP A 569 -26.72 -16.02 21.31
N GLY A 570 -27.78 -15.27 20.96
CA GLY A 570 -28.46 -15.35 19.65
C GLY A 570 -27.76 -14.58 18.51
N GLU A 571 -26.78 -13.70 18.80
CA GLU A 571 -26.00 -13.02 17.75
C GLU A 571 -24.87 -13.89 17.19
N LEU A 572 -24.56 -15.00 17.85
CA LEU A 572 -23.54 -15.97 17.44
C LEU A 572 -24.20 -17.21 16.83
N SER A 573 -23.57 -17.78 15.79
CA SER A 573 -24.06 -19.01 15.17
C SER A 573 -22.93 -19.92 14.68
N LEU A 574 -23.17 -21.24 14.76
CA LEU A 574 -22.26 -22.28 14.27
C LEU A 574 -22.63 -22.64 12.83
N ILE A 575 -21.79 -22.21 11.88
CA ILE A 575 -21.93 -22.59 10.47
C ILE A 575 -21.12 -23.88 10.24
N LEU A 576 -21.84 -24.95 9.94
CA LEU A 576 -21.25 -26.24 9.58
C LEU A 576 -20.73 -26.18 8.14
N GLY A 577 -19.41 -26.37 7.97
CA GLY A 577 -18.74 -26.26 6.68
C GLY A 577 -18.79 -27.55 5.85
N ASP A 578 -18.29 -27.48 4.61
CA ASP A 578 -17.93 -28.65 3.82
C ASP A 578 -16.40 -28.70 3.58
N PRO A 579 -15.68 -29.73 4.04
CA PRO A 579 -16.14 -30.79 4.95
C PRO A 579 -16.44 -30.24 6.36
N MET A 580 -17.30 -30.97 7.09
CA MET A 580 -17.82 -30.57 8.41
C MET A 580 -16.75 -30.42 9.52
N THR A 581 -15.52 -30.88 9.28
CA THR A 581 -14.33 -30.57 10.10
C THR A 581 -13.83 -29.11 9.96
N ARG A 582 -14.40 -28.32 9.05
CA ARG A 582 -14.09 -26.90 8.80
C ARG A 582 -15.23 -25.96 9.23
N SER A 583 -15.94 -26.33 10.28
CA SER A 583 -17.05 -25.55 10.83
C SER A 583 -16.57 -24.33 11.60
N ASN A 584 -17.25 -23.19 11.40
CA ASN A 584 -16.86 -21.88 11.88
C ASN A 584 -17.94 -21.28 12.78
N ILE A 585 -17.53 -20.50 13.77
CA ILE A 585 -18.43 -19.68 14.59
C ILE A 585 -18.43 -18.27 14.00
N THR A 586 -19.63 -17.76 13.72
CA THR A 586 -19.85 -16.39 13.27
C THR A 586 -20.50 -15.55 14.37
N TRP A 587 -20.25 -14.24 14.33
CA TRP A 587 -20.98 -13.21 15.07
C TRP A 587 -21.55 -12.22 14.06
N ARG A 588 -22.87 -11.98 14.08
CA ARG A 588 -23.57 -11.15 13.10
C ARG A 588 -23.24 -11.51 11.63
N GLY A 589 -22.99 -12.79 11.36
CA GLY A 589 -22.59 -13.34 10.06
C GLY A 589 -21.08 -13.33 9.74
N ILE A 590 -20.26 -12.60 10.50
CA ILE A 590 -18.80 -12.52 10.28
C ILE A 590 -18.10 -13.66 11.03
N VAL A 591 -17.19 -14.38 10.37
CA VAL A 591 -16.40 -15.48 10.98
C VAL A 591 -15.40 -14.93 12.00
N ILE A 592 -15.52 -15.38 13.26
CA ILE A 592 -14.65 -14.97 14.38
C ILE A 592 -13.77 -16.10 14.93
N ALA A 593 -14.20 -17.36 14.79
CA ALA A 593 -13.46 -18.52 15.27
C ALA A 593 -13.75 -19.78 14.43
N ARG A 594 -12.85 -20.77 14.51
CA ARG A 594 -13.06 -22.12 14.00
C ARG A 594 -13.28 -23.09 15.16
N VAL A 595 -14.02 -24.17 14.95
CA VAL A 595 -14.13 -25.26 15.93
C VAL A 595 -13.11 -26.37 15.67
N GLU A 596 -12.42 -26.81 16.73
CA GLU A 596 -11.44 -27.89 16.74
C GLU A 596 -11.85 -29.02 17.70
N LYS A 597 -11.24 -30.18 17.51
CA LYS A 597 -11.34 -31.35 18.39
C LYS A 597 -10.87 -31.01 19.81
N GLY A 598 -11.81 -31.06 20.76
CA GLY A 598 -11.54 -30.85 22.18
C GLY A 598 -11.16 -32.13 22.93
N SER A 599 -11.17 -32.06 24.26
CA SER A 599 -10.66 -33.12 25.14
C SER A 599 -11.57 -34.34 25.26
N THR A 600 -12.88 -34.17 25.01
CA THR A 600 -13.87 -35.25 25.00
C THR A 600 -14.88 -35.01 23.88
N LEU A 601 -15.62 -36.05 23.49
CA LEU A 601 -16.51 -35.98 22.34
C LEU A 601 -17.69 -34.99 22.51
N LEU A 602 -18.11 -34.68 23.74
CA LEU A 602 -19.15 -33.67 24.03
C LEU A 602 -18.60 -32.27 24.34
N VAL A 603 -17.28 -32.09 24.44
CA VAL A 603 -16.62 -30.81 24.75
C VAL A 603 -15.69 -30.46 23.59
N PRO A 604 -16.23 -29.86 22.50
CA PRO A 604 -15.40 -29.29 21.44
C PRO A 604 -14.63 -28.06 21.94
N LYS A 605 -13.65 -27.61 21.16
CA LYS A 605 -12.81 -26.44 21.49
C LYS A 605 -13.01 -25.36 20.42
N ALA A 606 -13.26 -24.12 20.81
CA ALA A 606 -13.17 -23.01 19.86
C ALA A 606 -11.70 -22.56 19.70
N VAL A 607 -11.34 -22.05 18.53
CA VAL A 607 -10.06 -21.37 18.29
C VAL A 607 -10.30 -20.09 17.51
N VAL A 608 -10.11 -18.97 18.19
CA VAL A 608 -10.00 -17.65 17.59
C VAL A 608 -8.65 -17.57 16.88
N THR A 609 -8.63 -17.13 15.62
CA THR A 609 -7.37 -17.00 14.87
C THR A 609 -6.68 -15.69 15.27
N PRO A 610 -5.45 -15.71 15.81
CA PRO A 610 -4.73 -14.49 16.14
C PRO A 610 -4.40 -13.70 14.88
N THR A 611 -4.63 -12.38 14.90
CA THR A 611 -4.25 -11.47 13.81
C THR A 611 -3.16 -10.51 14.30
N PRO A 612 -2.47 -9.75 13.43
CA PRO A 612 -1.46 -8.78 13.86
C PRO A 612 -1.98 -7.77 14.89
N VAL A 613 -3.29 -7.49 14.89
CA VAL A 613 -3.94 -6.55 15.79
C VAL A 613 -4.68 -7.25 16.95
N LEU A 614 -5.29 -8.43 16.73
CA LEU A 614 -5.97 -9.19 17.78
C LEU A 614 -4.97 -10.07 18.57
N GLN A 615 -4.40 -9.50 19.64
CA GLN A 615 -3.40 -10.15 20.50
C GLN A 615 -3.69 -9.96 22.00
N GLY A 616 -2.97 -10.71 22.85
CA GLY A 616 -2.92 -10.51 24.30
C GLY A 616 -4.25 -10.66 25.04
N ASP A 617 -4.54 -9.70 25.92
CA ASP A 617 -5.74 -9.71 26.77
C ASP A 617 -7.04 -9.67 25.95
N VAL A 618 -7.04 -8.94 24.82
CA VAL A 618 -8.21 -8.80 23.93
C VAL A 618 -8.52 -10.13 23.24
N LEU A 619 -7.50 -10.83 22.72
CA LEU A 619 -7.64 -12.19 22.19
C LEU A 619 -8.17 -13.16 23.26
N SER A 620 -7.70 -13.03 24.49
CA SER A 620 -8.11 -13.89 25.62
C SER A 620 -9.58 -13.68 26.00
N LEU A 621 -10.06 -12.43 25.95
CA LEU A 621 -11.45 -12.05 26.19
C LEU A 621 -12.39 -12.58 25.09
N VAL A 622 -12.02 -12.43 23.82
CA VAL A 622 -12.78 -12.98 22.68
C VAL A 622 -12.83 -14.50 22.75
N GLN A 623 -11.70 -15.17 22.98
CA GLN A 623 -11.62 -16.63 23.12
C GLN A 623 -12.52 -17.15 24.26
N ALA A 624 -12.48 -16.51 25.44
CA ALA A 624 -13.32 -16.90 26.57
C ALA A 624 -14.83 -16.72 26.32
N ARG A 625 -15.24 -15.70 25.55
CA ARG A 625 -16.64 -15.51 25.14
C ARG A 625 -17.11 -16.62 24.20
N VAL A 626 -16.30 -16.96 23.19
CA VAL A 626 -16.61 -17.96 22.18
C VAL A 626 -16.61 -19.38 22.76
N ASP A 627 -15.64 -19.73 23.61
CA ASP A 627 -15.64 -21.02 24.32
C ASP A 627 -16.88 -21.17 25.21
N ARG A 628 -17.29 -20.11 25.93
CA ARG A 628 -18.53 -20.14 26.72
C ARG A 628 -19.76 -20.38 25.84
N TRP A 629 -19.89 -19.62 24.75
CA TRP A 629 -21.02 -19.76 23.83
C TRP A 629 -21.09 -21.17 23.23
N LEU A 630 -19.97 -21.71 22.74
CA LEU A 630 -19.93 -23.03 22.12
C LEU A 630 -20.32 -24.14 23.11
N ASN A 631 -19.84 -24.07 24.35
CA ASN A 631 -20.20 -25.02 25.40
C ASN A 631 -21.68 -24.89 25.80
N ASN A 632 -22.20 -23.67 25.95
CA ASN A 632 -23.64 -23.43 26.21
C ASN A 632 -24.51 -24.02 25.10
N HIS A 633 -24.23 -23.70 23.84
CA HIS A 633 -25.00 -24.16 22.68
C HIS A 633 -25.00 -25.69 22.56
N VAL A 634 -23.85 -26.34 22.78
CA VAL A 634 -23.74 -27.80 22.78
C VAL A 634 -24.50 -28.42 23.97
N ALA A 635 -24.43 -27.81 25.15
CA ALA A 635 -25.15 -28.26 26.34
C ALA A 635 -26.68 -28.12 26.20
N GLU A 636 -27.17 -27.05 25.56
CA GLU A 636 -28.59 -26.82 25.29
C GLU A 636 -29.13 -27.81 24.25
N VAL A 637 -28.52 -27.86 23.06
CA VAL A 637 -28.99 -28.70 21.94
C VAL A 637 -28.87 -30.20 22.25
N LEU A 638 -27.87 -30.60 23.05
CA LEU A 638 -27.67 -31.99 23.49
C LEU A 638 -27.98 -32.22 24.97
N ALA A 639 -28.82 -31.39 25.60
CA ALA A 639 -29.18 -31.51 27.02
C ALA A 639 -29.52 -32.95 27.51
N PRO A 640 -30.20 -33.82 26.73
CA PRO A 640 -30.43 -35.21 27.15
C PRO A 640 -29.16 -36.06 27.30
N LEU A 641 -28.06 -35.72 26.60
CA LEU A 641 -26.76 -36.39 26.77
C LEU A 641 -26.00 -35.87 27.98
N PHE A 642 -26.12 -34.57 28.30
CA PHE A 642 -25.53 -34.01 29.51
C PHE A 642 -26.26 -34.53 30.76
N ALA A 643 -27.60 -34.57 30.77
CA ALA A 643 -28.37 -35.20 31.84
C ALA A 643 -28.03 -36.71 32.02
N LEU A 644 -27.80 -37.43 30.91
CA LEU A 644 -27.31 -38.82 30.95
C LEU A 644 -25.90 -38.91 31.54
N GLN A 645 -25.00 -37.98 31.19
CA GLN A 645 -23.64 -37.92 31.70
C GLN A 645 -23.59 -37.60 33.19
N GLU A 646 -24.39 -36.65 33.66
CA GLU A 646 -24.52 -36.31 35.08
C GLU A 646 -25.04 -37.50 35.90
N ALA A 647 -26.12 -38.15 35.44
CA ALA A 647 -26.65 -39.35 36.08
C ALA A 647 -25.62 -40.48 36.14
N VAL A 648 -24.90 -40.75 35.05
CA VAL A 648 -23.82 -41.76 34.99
C VAL A 648 -22.63 -41.40 35.88
N ASN A 649 -22.34 -40.11 36.07
CA ASN A 649 -21.32 -39.61 37.00
C ASN A 649 -21.74 -39.70 38.48
N GLY A 650 -22.98 -40.09 38.79
CA GLY A 650 -23.50 -40.26 40.15
C GLY A 650 -24.25 -39.04 40.70
N ALA A 651 -24.81 -38.20 39.82
CA ALA A 651 -25.76 -37.17 40.22
C ALA A 651 -26.98 -37.78 40.93
N LYS A 652 -27.55 -37.01 41.84
CA LYS A 652 -28.63 -37.42 42.75
C LYS A 652 -29.87 -36.56 42.54
N ASP A 653 -31.03 -37.16 42.80
CA ASP A 653 -32.30 -36.45 42.86
C ASP A 653 -32.43 -35.58 44.13
N THR A 654 -33.55 -34.87 44.24
CA THR A 654 -33.91 -34.02 45.38
C THR A 654 -34.09 -34.78 46.70
N GLU A 655 -34.17 -36.11 46.66
CA GLU A 655 -34.27 -36.99 47.84
C GLU A 655 -32.91 -37.61 48.21
N GLY A 656 -31.84 -37.29 47.47
CA GLY A 656 -30.46 -37.72 47.71
C GLY A 656 -30.11 -39.10 47.14
N LYS A 657 -30.97 -39.67 46.31
CA LYS A 657 -30.84 -40.99 45.69
C LYS A 657 -30.22 -40.86 44.28
N GLU A 658 -29.44 -41.85 43.85
CA GLU A 658 -28.76 -41.77 42.55
C GLU A 658 -29.75 -41.87 41.37
N LEU A 659 -29.59 -40.98 40.39
CA LEU A 659 -30.49 -40.90 39.23
C LEU A 659 -30.49 -42.17 38.38
N ILE A 660 -29.39 -42.92 38.37
CA ILE A 660 -29.31 -44.24 37.74
C ILE A 660 -28.22 -45.12 38.40
N ASP A 661 -28.54 -46.37 38.73
CA ASP A 661 -27.64 -47.27 39.46
C ASP A 661 -27.43 -48.65 38.77
N GLY A 662 -26.43 -49.40 39.23
CA GLY A 662 -26.17 -50.79 38.88
C GLY A 662 -26.03 -51.06 37.38
N MET A 663 -26.70 -52.12 36.90
CA MET A 663 -26.70 -52.50 35.48
C MET A 663 -27.32 -51.41 34.57
N ALA A 664 -28.22 -50.57 35.08
CA ALA A 664 -28.79 -49.47 34.30
C ALA A 664 -27.73 -48.39 34.03
N ARG A 665 -26.95 -48.02 35.06
CA ARG A 665 -25.83 -47.07 34.96
C ARG A 665 -24.76 -47.54 33.97
N GLY A 666 -24.44 -48.84 33.98
CA GLY A 666 -23.50 -49.43 33.00
C GLY A 666 -23.99 -49.38 31.55
N ILE A 667 -25.30 -49.53 31.31
CA ILE A 667 -25.88 -49.41 29.95
C ILE A 667 -25.96 -47.93 29.53
N ALA A 668 -26.29 -47.03 30.45
CA ALA A 668 -26.28 -45.59 30.20
C ALA A 668 -24.87 -45.07 29.83
N PHE A 669 -23.82 -45.57 30.47
CA PHE A 669 -22.42 -45.28 30.07
C PHE A 669 -22.14 -45.72 28.63
N GLN A 670 -22.49 -46.96 28.25
CA GLN A 670 -22.33 -47.46 26.87
C GLN A 670 -23.20 -46.71 25.85
N MET A 671 -24.32 -46.12 26.28
CA MET A 671 -25.13 -45.23 25.44
C MET A 671 -24.47 -43.86 25.27
N LEU A 672 -23.86 -43.30 26.32
CA LEU A 672 -23.15 -42.02 26.26
C LEU A 672 -21.96 -42.09 25.29
N GLU A 673 -21.15 -43.16 25.34
CA GLU A 673 -20.08 -43.45 24.37
C GLU A 673 -20.57 -43.52 22.91
N LYS A 674 -21.87 -43.77 22.70
CA LYS A 674 -22.53 -43.92 21.39
C LYS A 674 -23.60 -42.85 21.13
N LEU A 675 -23.38 -41.66 21.69
CA LEU A 675 -24.22 -40.45 21.53
C LEU A 675 -25.72 -40.68 21.78
N GLY A 676 -26.06 -41.57 22.71
CA GLY A 676 -27.43 -41.85 23.11
C GLY A 676 -28.16 -42.87 22.21
N THR A 677 -27.45 -43.75 21.51
CA THR A 677 -28.05 -44.87 20.74
C THR A 677 -27.29 -46.19 20.95
N ILE A 678 -27.99 -47.31 21.12
CA ILE A 678 -27.38 -48.64 21.18
C ILE A 678 -28.34 -49.74 20.71
N PRO A 679 -27.94 -50.68 19.83
CA PRO A 679 -28.79 -51.81 19.48
C PRO A 679 -28.93 -52.77 20.67
N ARG A 680 -30.17 -53.14 21.00
CA ARG A 680 -30.53 -53.98 22.14
C ARG A 680 -29.88 -55.37 22.07
N ARG A 681 -29.47 -55.81 20.87
CA ARG A 681 -28.67 -57.03 20.65
C ARG A 681 -27.30 -57.01 21.34
N MET A 682 -26.60 -55.86 21.43
CA MET A 682 -25.29 -55.80 22.12
C MET A 682 -25.46 -55.99 23.63
N ILE A 683 -26.45 -55.32 24.22
CA ILE A 683 -26.73 -55.34 25.68
C ILE A 683 -27.70 -56.44 26.10
N ALA A 684 -27.99 -57.44 25.25
CA ALA A 684 -29.03 -58.45 25.49
C ALA A 684 -28.74 -59.40 26.67
N ARG A 685 -27.52 -59.38 27.23
CA ARG A 685 -27.19 -60.02 28.51
C ARG A 685 -27.54 -59.09 29.67
N ASP A 686 -26.97 -57.89 29.66
CA ASP A 686 -26.94 -56.98 30.81
C ASP A 686 -28.31 -56.34 31.02
N PHE A 687 -29.03 -56.02 29.93
CA PHE A 687 -30.41 -55.53 29.96
C PHE A 687 -31.41 -56.53 30.58
N ARG A 688 -31.10 -57.84 30.61
CA ARG A 688 -31.90 -58.83 31.35
C ARG A 688 -31.65 -58.76 32.86
N GLY A 689 -30.48 -58.28 33.29
CA GLY A 689 -30.15 -58.02 34.70
C GLY A 689 -30.60 -56.65 35.20
N VAL A 690 -31.17 -55.79 34.36
CA VAL A 690 -31.74 -54.50 34.82
C VAL A 690 -33.10 -54.75 35.46
N GLU A 691 -33.21 -54.39 36.74
CA GLU A 691 -34.42 -54.52 37.56
C GLU A 691 -35.54 -53.53 37.15
N ARG A 692 -36.71 -53.64 37.77
CA ARG A 692 -37.88 -52.78 37.45
C ARG A 692 -37.57 -51.29 37.68
N GLU A 693 -36.80 -50.99 38.72
CA GLU A 693 -36.41 -49.63 39.12
C GLU A 693 -35.41 -49.00 38.14
N GLY A 694 -34.34 -49.72 37.76
CA GLY A 694 -33.40 -49.27 36.74
C GLY A 694 -34.06 -48.99 35.37
N ARG A 695 -35.10 -49.74 35.00
CA ARG A 695 -35.90 -49.46 33.79
C ARG A 695 -36.79 -48.22 33.92
N PHE A 696 -37.13 -47.80 35.14
CA PHE A 696 -37.86 -46.55 35.40
C PHE A 696 -36.91 -45.35 35.36
N GLN A 697 -35.76 -45.44 36.04
CA GLN A 697 -34.67 -44.45 35.97
C GLN A 697 -34.27 -44.14 34.51
N MET A 698 -34.02 -45.16 33.68
CA MET A 698 -33.71 -44.97 32.26
C MET A 698 -34.83 -44.24 31.48
N LYS A 699 -36.10 -44.47 31.82
CA LYS A 699 -37.23 -43.75 31.19
C LYS A 699 -37.32 -42.29 31.66
N GLN A 700 -37.03 -42.00 32.92
CA GLN A 700 -36.97 -40.62 33.43
C GLN A 700 -35.87 -39.81 32.72
N LEU A 701 -34.73 -40.45 32.41
CA LEU A 701 -33.65 -39.89 31.58
C LEU A 701 -33.97 -39.87 30.07
N GLY A 702 -35.25 -40.01 29.67
CA GLY A 702 -35.70 -39.90 28.29
C GLY A 702 -35.33 -41.07 27.37
N ILE A 703 -34.80 -42.19 27.89
CA ILE A 703 -34.40 -43.33 27.07
C ILE A 703 -35.63 -44.17 26.69
N TRP A 704 -35.87 -44.30 25.39
CA TRP A 704 -36.83 -45.23 24.83
C TRP A 704 -36.30 -46.66 24.89
N LEU A 705 -37.00 -47.53 25.64
CA LEU A 705 -36.61 -48.94 25.84
C LEU A 705 -37.13 -49.85 24.72
N GLY A 706 -36.74 -49.52 23.48
CA GLY A 706 -37.15 -50.21 22.26
C GLY A 706 -36.76 -51.69 22.19
N SER A 707 -37.41 -52.41 21.28
CA SER A 707 -37.29 -53.85 21.06
C SER A 707 -36.05 -54.24 20.26
N ALA A 708 -35.61 -53.40 19.33
CA ALA A 708 -34.41 -53.57 18.51
C ALA A 708 -33.25 -52.67 18.96
N SER A 709 -33.54 -51.45 19.42
CA SER A 709 -32.55 -50.47 19.93
C SER A 709 -33.07 -49.71 21.16
N LEU A 710 -32.14 -49.26 22.01
CA LEU A 710 -32.38 -48.19 22.98
C LEU A 710 -31.85 -46.89 22.39
N TYR A 711 -32.63 -45.82 22.49
CA TYR A 711 -32.24 -44.49 22.01
C TYR A 711 -33.00 -43.39 22.77
N ILE A 712 -32.54 -42.14 22.67
CA ILE A 712 -33.25 -40.97 23.22
C ILE A 712 -33.98 -40.27 22.05
N PRO A 713 -35.33 -40.21 22.02
CA PRO A 713 -36.08 -39.70 20.86
C PRO A 713 -35.82 -38.23 20.52
N SER A 714 -35.56 -37.37 21.50
CA SER A 714 -35.25 -35.95 21.26
C SER A 714 -33.95 -35.73 20.48
N LEU A 715 -33.01 -36.68 20.53
CA LEU A 715 -31.76 -36.63 19.77
C LEU A 715 -31.91 -37.04 18.30
N LEU A 716 -33.10 -37.49 17.88
CA LEU A 716 -33.43 -37.74 16.47
C LEU A 716 -34.03 -36.51 15.76
N LYS A 717 -34.23 -35.38 16.47
CA LYS A 717 -34.59 -34.10 15.85
C LYS A 717 -33.42 -33.59 14.98
N PRO A 718 -33.67 -32.83 13.89
CA PRO A 718 -32.63 -32.43 12.94
C PRO A 718 -31.39 -31.78 13.56
N ALA A 719 -31.55 -30.71 14.36
CA ALA A 719 -30.41 -30.00 14.95
C ALA A 719 -29.59 -30.87 15.93
N PRO A 720 -30.18 -31.59 16.92
CA PRO A 720 -29.44 -32.57 17.73
C PRO A 720 -28.75 -33.67 16.93
N ALA A 721 -29.38 -34.20 15.88
CA ALA A 721 -28.78 -35.24 15.04
C ALA A 721 -27.60 -34.72 14.21
N GLN A 722 -27.72 -33.52 13.65
CA GLN A 722 -26.66 -32.86 12.89
C GLN A 722 -25.48 -32.45 13.78
N LEU A 723 -25.74 -31.92 14.97
CA LEU A 723 -24.71 -31.55 15.95
C LEU A 723 -23.99 -32.78 16.52
N ARG A 724 -24.72 -33.87 16.80
CA ARG A 724 -24.14 -35.21 17.11
C ARG A 724 -23.18 -35.67 16.02
N LEU A 725 -23.58 -35.56 14.76
CA LEU A 725 -22.78 -36.00 13.62
C LEU A 725 -21.52 -35.14 13.44
N PHE A 726 -21.65 -33.82 13.60
CA PHE A 726 -20.52 -32.88 13.64
C PHE A 726 -19.51 -33.24 14.73
N LEU A 727 -19.95 -33.35 16.00
CA LEU A 727 -19.06 -33.65 17.12
C LEU A 727 -18.36 -35.00 16.96
N TRP A 728 -19.07 -36.02 16.47
CA TRP A 728 -18.49 -37.33 16.20
C TRP A 728 -17.47 -37.27 15.04
N ALA A 729 -17.77 -36.60 13.94
CA ALA A 729 -16.85 -36.46 12.80
C ALA A 729 -15.59 -35.67 13.18
N LEU A 730 -15.76 -34.59 13.94
CA LEU A 730 -14.68 -33.77 14.48
C LEU A 730 -13.80 -34.56 15.46
N PHE A 731 -14.39 -35.35 16.36
CA PHE A 731 -13.62 -36.16 17.31
C PHE A 731 -12.91 -37.36 16.66
N ASN A 732 -13.38 -37.84 15.51
CA ASN A 732 -12.76 -38.93 14.74
C ASN A 732 -11.90 -38.44 13.56
N ASP A 733 -11.61 -37.13 13.47
CA ASP A 733 -10.75 -36.49 12.46
C ASP A 733 -11.17 -36.79 11.00
N MET A 734 -12.48 -36.91 10.73
CA MET A 734 -12.99 -37.36 9.43
C MET A 734 -13.24 -36.22 8.43
N ASP A 735 -12.19 -35.83 7.70
CA ASP A 735 -12.23 -34.82 6.62
C ASP A 735 -13.08 -35.21 5.39
N ARG A 736 -13.64 -36.43 5.34
CA ARG A 736 -14.61 -36.85 4.32
C ARG A 736 -15.75 -37.63 4.99
N LEU A 737 -16.93 -37.01 5.00
CA LEU A 737 -18.18 -37.65 5.36
C LEU A 737 -18.94 -38.05 4.09
N PRO A 738 -19.78 -39.10 4.14
CA PRO A 738 -20.88 -39.26 3.20
C PRO A 738 -21.86 -38.08 3.33
N GLU A 739 -22.70 -37.88 2.30
CA GLU A 739 -23.79 -36.91 2.34
C GLU A 739 -24.70 -37.15 3.57
N VAL A 740 -25.02 -36.07 4.29
CA VAL A 740 -25.86 -36.14 5.49
C VAL A 740 -27.30 -36.47 5.07
N PRO A 741 -27.94 -37.53 5.61
CA PRO A 741 -29.27 -37.93 5.17
C PRO A 741 -30.31 -36.81 5.35
N VAL A 742 -31.06 -36.53 4.28
CA VAL A 742 -32.11 -35.51 4.28
C VAL A 742 -33.16 -35.81 5.36
N ALA A 743 -33.52 -34.79 6.12
CA ALA A 743 -34.47 -34.92 7.22
C ALA A 743 -35.84 -35.41 6.71
N GLY A 744 -36.40 -36.42 7.38
CA GLY A 744 -37.72 -36.98 7.08
C GLY A 744 -37.70 -38.39 6.48
N LEU A 745 -36.65 -38.78 5.77
CA LEU A 745 -36.53 -40.11 5.16
C LEU A 745 -36.65 -41.24 6.21
N CYS A 746 -37.38 -42.30 5.87
CA CYS A 746 -37.56 -43.47 6.74
C CYS A 746 -36.45 -44.51 6.53
N THR A 747 -36.03 -44.69 5.27
CA THR A 747 -34.96 -45.60 4.86
C THR A 747 -34.09 -44.94 3.80
N ILE A 748 -32.79 -45.22 3.85
CA ILE A 748 -31.78 -44.78 2.88
C ILE A 748 -30.89 -45.96 2.48
N THR A 749 -30.38 -45.99 1.26
CA THR A 749 -29.34 -46.96 0.84
C THR A 749 -27.99 -46.57 1.44
N ILE A 750 -27.15 -47.55 1.81
CA ILE A 750 -25.82 -47.25 2.39
C ILE A 750 -24.75 -47.06 1.31
N ASP A 751 -23.86 -46.09 1.51
CA ASP A 751 -22.55 -46.12 0.88
C ASP A 751 -21.70 -47.21 1.57
N GLN A 752 -21.20 -48.16 0.79
CA GLN A 752 -20.36 -49.25 1.29
C GLN A 752 -18.99 -48.76 1.80
N LYS A 753 -18.59 -47.53 1.46
CA LYS A 753 -17.37 -46.88 1.99
C LYS A 753 -17.61 -46.18 3.32
N ALA A 754 -18.87 -45.92 3.70
CA ALA A 754 -19.22 -45.24 4.94
C ALA A 754 -19.04 -46.17 6.16
N PRO A 755 -18.43 -45.70 7.27
CA PRO A 755 -18.37 -46.48 8.50
C PRO A 755 -19.76 -46.62 9.11
N ARG A 756 -20.14 -47.81 9.58
CA ARG A 756 -21.50 -48.07 10.11
C ARG A 756 -21.93 -47.13 11.26
N SER A 757 -20.96 -46.62 12.02
CA SER A 757 -21.15 -45.63 13.09
C SER A 757 -21.67 -44.28 12.58
N PHE A 758 -21.40 -43.87 11.34
CA PHE A 758 -21.98 -42.67 10.72
C PHE A 758 -23.52 -42.74 10.74
N TYR A 759 -24.08 -43.89 10.34
CA TYR A 759 -25.52 -44.12 10.35
C TYR A 759 -26.10 -44.19 11.77
N GLU A 760 -25.43 -44.89 12.70
CA GLU A 760 -25.88 -44.95 14.11
C GLU A 760 -25.92 -43.56 14.75
N VAL A 761 -24.88 -42.74 14.56
CA VAL A 761 -24.80 -41.37 15.05
C VAL A 761 -25.80 -40.44 14.34
N SER A 762 -26.12 -40.69 13.07
CA SER A 762 -27.18 -39.99 12.33
C SER A 762 -28.61 -40.44 12.71
N GLY A 763 -28.78 -41.42 13.60
CA GLY A 763 -30.10 -41.89 14.04
C GLY A 763 -30.72 -43.01 13.18
N TYR A 764 -29.92 -43.66 12.34
CA TYR A 764 -30.31 -44.77 11.48
C TYR A 764 -29.67 -46.10 11.91
N ARG A 765 -30.31 -47.20 11.55
CA ARG A 765 -29.87 -48.58 11.79
C ARG A 765 -29.53 -49.24 10.46
N VAL A 766 -28.25 -49.51 10.22
CA VAL A 766 -27.83 -50.31 9.05
C VAL A 766 -28.44 -51.72 9.14
N VAL A 767 -29.18 -52.09 8.11
CA VAL A 767 -29.77 -53.41 7.88
C VAL A 767 -29.54 -53.78 6.41
N GLY A 768 -28.64 -54.74 6.19
CA GLY A 768 -28.30 -55.19 4.84
C GLY A 768 -27.65 -54.10 3.99
N LYS A 769 -28.25 -53.84 2.83
CA LYS A 769 -27.92 -52.75 1.89
C LYS A 769 -28.50 -51.38 2.27
N ASN A 770 -29.37 -51.31 3.27
CA ASN A 770 -30.09 -50.09 3.66
C ASN A 770 -29.78 -49.66 5.11
N ALA A 771 -30.23 -48.47 5.48
CA ALA A 771 -30.28 -48.00 6.85
C ALA A 771 -31.65 -47.39 7.17
N VAL A 772 -32.32 -47.90 8.20
CA VAL A 772 -33.69 -47.53 8.60
C VAL A 772 -33.66 -46.62 9.82
N ARG A 773 -34.46 -45.56 9.85
CA ARG A 773 -34.50 -44.61 10.97
C ARG A 773 -34.98 -45.30 12.26
N LEU A 774 -34.32 -45.03 13.40
CA LEU A 774 -34.48 -45.81 14.63
C LEU A 774 -35.91 -45.83 15.19
N ASP A 775 -36.64 -44.72 15.07
CA ASP A 775 -38.04 -44.59 15.50
C ASP A 775 -39.01 -45.36 14.57
N MET A 776 -38.79 -45.33 13.26
CA MET A 776 -39.57 -46.12 12.29
C MET A 776 -39.32 -47.62 12.46
N LEU A 777 -38.08 -48.02 12.71
CA LEU A 777 -37.73 -49.41 12.98
C LEU A 777 -38.43 -49.95 14.24
N GLU A 778 -38.55 -49.16 15.31
CA GLU A 778 -39.33 -49.55 16.50
C GLU A 778 -40.85 -49.55 16.26
N ARG A 779 -41.39 -48.64 15.43
CA ARG A 779 -42.80 -48.70 15.03
C ARG A 779 -43.10 -49.99 14.27
N LEU A 780 -42.28 -50.34 13.27
CA LEU A 780 -42.38 -51.61 12.56
C LEU A 780 -42.23 -52.81 13.51
N ALA A 781 -41.26 -52.78 14.43
CA ALA A 781 -41.04 -53.90 15.36
C ALA A 781 -42.18 -54.15 16.35
N ASN A 782 -42.89 -53.09 16.77
CA ASN A 782 -44.10 -53.21 17.59
C ASN A 782 -45.29 -53.66 16.75
N ALA A 783 -45.56 -53.04 15.60
CA ALA A 783 -46.65 -53.44 14.70
C ALA A 783 -46.50 -54.91 14.25
N ALA A 784 -45.31 -55.33 13.83
CA ALA A 784 -45.00 -56.71 13.49
C ALA A 784 -45.19 -57.67 14.68
N ARG A 785 -44.93 -57.25 15.93
CA ARG A 785 -45.24 -58.06 17.12
C ARG A 785 -46.74 -58.26 17.27
N ASP A 786 -47.52 -57.19 17.19
CA ASP A 786 -48.97 -57.25 17.42
C ASP A 786 -49.69 -58.04 16.30
N VAL A 787 -49.21 -57.91 15.06
CA VAL A 787 -49.64 -58.73 13.91
C VAL A 787 -49.19 -60.20 14.06
N SER A 788 -48.04 -60.46 14.70
CA SER A 788 -47.51 -61.81 14.96
C SER A 788 -48.15 -62.54 16.15
N LEU A 789 -48.80 -61.85 17.09
CA LEU A 789 -49.56 -62.50 18.18
C LEU A 789 -50.74 -63.33 17.63
N LYS A 790 -51.30 -62.89 16.49
CA LYS A 790 -52.38 -63.58 15.77
C LYS A 790 -51.89 -64.89 15.14
N GLY A 791 -50.66 -64.91 14.61
CA GLY A 791 -50.01 -66.07 13.98
C GLY A 791 -48.94 -65.62 12.98
N PRO A 792 -48.46 -66.50 12.09
CA PRO A 792 -47.72 -66.08 10.90
C PRO A 792 -48.53 -65.07 10.08
N PHE A 793 -47.90 -64.20 9.30
CA PHE A 793 -48.58 -63.11 8.57
C PHE A 793 -47.97 -62.84 7.19
N PRO A 794 -48.77 -62.40 6.20
CA PRO A 794 -48.26 -62.00 4.88
C PRO A 794 -47.45 -60.70 4.97
N ALA A 795 -46.83 -60.32 3.86
CA ALA A 795 -46.16 -59.03 3.73
C ALA A 795 -47.19 -57.90 3.57
N ASP A 796 -47.64 -57.38 4.71
CA ASP A 796 -48.71 -56.39 4.85
C ASP A 796 -48.30 -54.99 4.29
N PRO A 797 -49.10 -54.37 3.39
CA PRO A 797 -48.83 -53.02 2.87
C PRO A 797 -48.66 -51.95 3.96
N ASP A 798 -49.41 -52.01 5.07
CA ASP A 798 -49.31 -51.03 6.15
C ASP A 798 -47.94 -51.12 6.85
N LEU A 799 -47.40 -52.34 6.99
CA LEU A 799 -46.06 -52.56 7.54
C LEU A 799 -44.95 -52.09 6.57
N MET A 800 -45.14 -52.22 5.26
CA MET A 800 -44.22 -51.66 4.26
C MET A 800 -44.23 -50.13 4.30
N SER A 801 -45.41 -49.51 4.41
CA SER A 801 -45.58 -48.05 4.42
C SER A 801 -44.89 -47.37 5.62
N LEU A 802 -44.74 -48.07 6.76
CA LEU A 802 -44.02 -47.53 7.93
C LEU A 802 -42.53 -47.27 7.68
N VAL A 803 -41.92 -47.97 6.71
CA VAL A 803 -40.47 -47.96 6.48
C VAL A 803 -40.10 -47.48 5.06
N GLY A 804 -41.07 -47.43 4.15
CA GLY A 804 -40.88 -46.93 2.78
C GLY A 804 -40.15 -47.91 1.86
N THR A 805 -40.28 -49.21 2.12
CA THR A 805 -39.56 -50.29 1.42
C THR A 805 -40.47 -51.47 1.14
N SER A 806 -40.34 -52.06 -0.04
CA SER A 806 -41.04 -53.28 -0.46
C SER A 806 -40.06 -54.38 -0.90
N GLY A 807 -40.57 -55.56 -1.25
CA GLY A 807 -39.77 -56.67 -1.79
C GLY A 807 -38.69 -57.21 -0.83
N ASP A 808 -37.56 -57.64 -1.39
CA ASP A 808 -36.45 -58.24 -0.65
C ASP A 808 -35.91 -57.36 0.50
N ASP A 809 -35.90 -56.04 0.31
CA ASP A 809 -35.42 -55.08 1.30
C ASP A 809 -36.28 -55.11 2.57
N PHE A 810 -37.61 -55.23 2.40
CA PHE A 810 -38.54 -55.41 3.51
C PHE A 810 -38.33 -56.78 4.19
N VAL A 811 -38.09 -57.85 3.42
CA VAL A 811 -37.77 -59.19 3.97
C VAL A 811 -36.48 -59.16 4.80
N GLU A 812 -35.45 -58.42 4.36
CA GLU A 812 -34.18 -58.26 5.10
C GLU A 812 -34.37 -57.46 6.40
N ILE A 813 -35.22 -56.42 6.38
CA ILE A 813 -35.59 -55.62 7.56
C ILE A 813 -36.39 -56.45 8.57
N MET A 814 -37.36 -57.25 8.11
CA MET A 814 -38.14 -58.16 8.95
C MET A 814 -37.28 -59.29 9.52
N SER A 815 -36.33 -59.82 8.75
CA SER A 815 -35.31 -60.77 9.20
C SER A 815 -34.42 -60.16 10.29
N TYR A 816 -34.00 -58.90 10.14
CA TYR A 816 -33.30 -58.17 11.20
C TYR A 816 -34.13 -58.06 12.48
N LEU A 817 -35.45 -57.93 12.40
CA LEU A 817 -36.34 -57.90 13.57
C LEU A 817 -36.63 -59.29 14.18
N GLY A 818 -36.25 -60.39 13.52
CA GLY A 818 -36.44 -61.77 13.99
C GLY A 818 -37.62 -62.52 13.36
N TYR A 819 -38.21 -61.97 12.29
CA TYR A 819 -39.27 -62.62 11.52
C TYR A 819 -38.67 -63.27 10.27
N VAL A 820 -38.77 -64.60 10.18
CA VAL A 820 -38.31 -65.37 9.03
C VAL A 820 -39.51 -65.62 8.11
N ASN A 821 -39.40 -65.15 6.87
CA ASN A 821 -40.35 -65.48 5.81
C ASN A 821 -40.24 -66.98 5.48
N LYS A 822 -41.37 -67.69 5.43
CA LYS A 822 -41.44 -69.14 5.17
C LYS A 822 -42.49 -69.46 4.13
N GLU A 823 -42.17 -70.47 3.33
CA GLU A 823 -43.14 -71.15 2.47
C GLU A 823 -44.15 -71.93 3.33
N TYR A 824 -45.43 -71.75 3.01
CA TYR A 824 -46.55 -72.57 3.49
C TYR A 824 -47.34 -73.08 2.27
N SER A 825 -47.90 -74.28 2.37
CA SER A 825 -48.87 -74.75 1.37
C SER A 825 -50.16 -73.92 1.41
N PRO A 826 -50.96 -73.83 0.32
CA PRO A 826 -52.21 -73.06 0.34
C PRO A 826 -53.19 -73.52 1.43
N GLU A 827 -53.23 -74.82 1.72
CA GLU A 827 -54.05 -75.37 2.80
C GLU A 827 -53.62 -74.90 4.20
N GLU A 828 -52.31 -74.82 4.45
CA GLU A 828 -51.79 -74.30 5.72
C GLU A 828 -52.01 -72.79 5.82
N ALA A 829 -51.80 -72.07 4.72
CA ALA A 829 -52.01 -70.63 4.64
C ALA A 829 -53.48 -70.24 4.85
N ALA A 830 -54.42 -71.00 4.29
CA ALA A 830 -55.86 -70.82 4.52
C ALA A 830 -56.22 -71.04 6.00
N LYS A 831 -55.75 -72.13 6.61
CA LYS A 831 -55.96 -72.41 8.05
C LYS A 831 -55.31 -71.35 8.95
N ILE A 832 -54.19 -70.75 8.53
CA ILE A 832 -53.59 -69.59 9.20
C ILE A 832 -54.46 -68.34 9.01
N ALA A 833 -55.02 -68.08 7.83
CA ALA A 833 -55.93 -66.96 7.60
C ALA A 833 -57.21 -67.05 8.46
N GLU A 834 -57.84 -68.22 8.52
CA GLU A 834 -59.01 -68.48 9.37
C GLU A 834 -58.71 -68.29 10.87
N THR A 835 -57.58 -68.83 11.35
CA THR A 835 -57.19 -68.67 12.76
C THR A 835 -56.72 -67.26 13.11
N ARG A 836 -56.37 -66.43 12.12
CA ARG A 836 -56.14 -64.99 12.30
C ARG A 836 -57.43 -64.20 12.33
N SER A 837 -58.36 -64.45 11.41
CA SER A 837 -59.63 -63.71 11.33
C SER A 837 -60.51 -63.97 12.57
N ALA A 838 -60.50 -65.19 13.11
CA ALA A 838 -61.11 -65.52 14.39
C ALA A 838 -60.54 -64.68 15.55
N LYS A 839 -59.20 -64.58 15.66
CA LYS A 839 -58.53 -63.75 16.68
C LYS A 839 -58.69 -62.24 16.43
N GLU A 840 -58.95 -61.83 15.20
CA GLU A 840 -59.23 -60.43 14.86
C GLU A 840 -60.66 -60.02 15.26
N ALA A 841 -61.64 -60.91 15.09
CA ALA A 841 -62.96 -60.73 15.69
C ALA A 841 -62.87 -60.65 17.22
N GLU A 842 -62.20 -61.63 17.84
CA GLU A 842 -62.00 -61.71 19.30
C GLU A 842 -61.28 -60.46 19.87
N LYS A 843 -60.24 -59.96 19.19
CA LYS A 843 -59.55 -58.71 19.58
C LYS A 843 -60.39 -57.46 19.29
N ALA A 844 -61.19 -57.44 18.23
CA ALA A 844 -62.07 -56.31 17.92
C ALA A 844 -63.26 -56.20 18.89
N GLU A 845 -63.76 -57.32 19.43
CA GLU A 845 -64.72 -57.31 20.53
C GLU A 845 -64.05 -56.87 21.85
N ALA A 846 -62.84 -57.36 22.16
CA ALA A 846 -62.09 -56.92 23.33
C ALA A 846 -61.76 -55.41 23.31
N GLU A 847 -61.32 -54.86 22.18
CA GLU A 847 -61.06 -53.42 22.03
C GLU A 847 -62.34 -52.57 22.05
N LYS A 848 -63.49 -53.12 21.65
CA LYS A 848 -64.80 -52.46 21.84
C LYS A 848 -65.19 -52.45 23.32
N ALA A 849 -64.97 -53.54 24.04
CA ALA A 849 -65.23 -53.63 25.48
C ALA A 849 -64.34 -52.65 26.28
N GLU A 850 -63.02 -52.63 26.03
CA GLU A 850 -62.09 -51.72 26.72
C GLU A 850 -62.38 -50.23 26.42
N LYS A 851 -62.87 -49.92 25.22
CA LYS A 851 -63.34 -48.56 24.87
C LYS A 851 -64.69 -48.21 25.50
N ALA A 852 -65.59 -49.16 25.69
CA ALA A 852 -66.85 -48.94 26.40
C ALA A 852 -66.59 -48.68 27.90
N GLU A 853 -65.76 -49.51 28.54
CA GLU A 853 -65.41 -49.41 29.96
C GLU A 853 -64.74 -48.06 30.29
N LYS A 854 -63.85 -47.57 29.42
CA LYS A 854 -63.27 -46.23 29.54
C LYS A 854 -64.28 -45.09 29.29
N ALA A 855 -65.25 -45.29 28.40
CA ALA A 855 -66.26 -44.28 28.07
C ALA A 855 -67.40 -44.17 29.11
N GLU A 856 -67.56 -45.16 30.01
CA GLU A 856 -68.39 -45.02 31.21
C GLU A 856 -67.62 -44.38 32.37
N ALA A 857 -66.33 -44.71 32.56
CA ALA A 857 -65.51 -44.18 33.64
C ALA A 857 -65.35 -42.64 33.63
N GLU A 858 -65.34 -42.00 32.46
CA GLU A 858 -65.21 -40.53 32.35
C GLU A 858 -66.54 -39.74 32.51
N LYS A 859 -67.68 -40.40 32.76
CA LYS A 859 -69.01 -39.73 32.78
C LYS A 859 -69.57 -39.44 34.17
N THR A 860 -68.92 -39.85 35.25
CA THR A 860 -69.44 -39.73 36.63
C THR A 860 -68.77 -38.69 37.51
N GLU A 861 -67.76 -37.95 37.02
CA GLU A 861 -67.16 -36.80 37.74
C GLU A 861 -67.11 -35.51 36.90
N LYS A 862 -68.26 -34.80 36.81
CA LYS A 862 -68.33 -33.32 36.82
C LYS A 862 -69.77 -32.79 36.89
N ALA A 863 -70.13 -32.32 38.08
CA ALA A 863 -71.17 -31.32 38.32
C ALA A 863 -70.64 -30.33 39.38
N PRO A 864 -71.07 -29.05 39.40
CA PRO A 864 -70.18 -27.96 39.81
C PRO A 864 -70.59 -27.22 41.09
N ASP A 865 -69.64 -26.46 41.66
CA ASP A 865 -69.73 -25.00 41.91
C ASP A 865 -68.34 -24.53 42.44
N ALA A 866 -67.76 -23.34 42.19
CA ALA A 866 -68.18 -21.99 41.74
C ALA A 866 -68.15 -20.94 42.88
N GLU A 867 -67.99 -19.67 42.46
CA GLU A 867 -67.88 -18.42 43.27
C GLU A 867 -66.61 -18.18 44.10
N THR A 868 -66.09 -16.95 44.27
CA THR A 868 -66.11 -15.68 43.47
C THR A 868 -64.97 -14.76 43.97
N VAL A 869 -64.64 -13.68 43.24
CA VAL A 869 -64.56 -12.26 43.71
C VAL A 869 -63.79 -11.37 42.71
N ASP A 870 -64.48 -10.33 42.19
CA ASP A 870 -64.07 -8.98 41.72
C ASP A 870 -62.77 -8.70 40.90
N ALA A 871 -62.66 -7.61 40.09
CA ALA A 871 -63.64 -6.78 39.36
C ALA A 871 -62.95 -5.70 38.48
N LYS A 872 -63.65 -5.23 37.41
CA LYS A 872 -63.57 -3.88 36.76
C LYS A 872 -62.27 -3.46 35.99
N PRO A 873 -62.33 -2.46 35.07
CA PRO A 873 -63.37 -2.22 34.04
C PRO A 873 -62.82 -1.71 32.66
N GLU A 874 -63.73 -1.56 31.68
CA GLU A 874 -63.75 -0.58 30.54
C GLU A 874 -62.59 -0.59 29.49
N ALA A 875 -62.84 -0.81 28.17
CA ALA A 875 -63.52 -0.01 27.12
C ALA A 875 -62.50 0.81 26.26
N THR A 876 -62.61 1.17 24.97
CA THR A 876 -63.51 1.04 23.78
C THR A 876 -62.68 1.60 22.58
N GLU A 877 -62.78 1.30 21.27
CA GLU A 877 -63.52 0.38 20.36
C GLU A 877 -62.65 0.21 19.06
N ALA A 878 -62.84 -0.67 18.06
CA ALA A 878 -63.96 -1.02 17.15
C ALA A 878 -64.33 0.08 16.11
N PRO A 879 -64.92 -0.24 14.92
CA PRO A 879 -64.71 -1.41 14.02
C PRO A 879 -64.81 -1.08 12.48
N LYS A 880 -64.91 -2.13 11.61
CA LYS A 880 -65.50 -2.14 10.23
C LYS A 880 -64.72 -1.42 9.09
N GLU A 881 -64.95 -1.65 7.79
CA GLU A 881 -65.80 -2.61 7.02
C GLU A 881 -65.15 -2.97 5.65
N GLU A 882 -65.74 -3.90 4.87
CA GLU A 882 -65.36 -4.15 3.46
C GLU A 882 -66.07 -3.18 2.49
N VAL A 883 -65.47 -2.89 1.32
CA VAL A 883 -66.10 -2.86 -0.03
C VAL A 883 -65.07 -2.46 -1.12
N LYS A 884 -65.30 -2.84 -2.38
CA LYS A 884 -64.50 -2.49 -3.57
C LYS A 884 -65.12 -1.31 -4.32
N GLU A 885 -64.33 -0.47 -5.01
CA GLU A 885 -64.32 -0.36 -6.49
C GLU A 885 -63.22 0.59 -7.03
N GLU A 886 -63.20 0.81 -8.35
CA GLU A 886 -62.13 1.45 -9.14
C GLU A 886 -62.24 2.99 -9.24
N VAL A 887 -61.14 3.67 -9.62
CA VAL A 887 -61.00 4.41 -10.91
C VAL A 887 -59.75 5.32 -10.93
N LYS A 888 -58.98 5.20 -12.03
CA LYS A 888 -57.99 6.10 -12.67
C LYS A 888 -57.14 7.13 -11.89
N ALA A 889 -55.86 7.09 -12.27
CA ALA A 889 -54.84 8.13 -12.22
C ALA A 889 -55.19 9.45 -12.95
N GLU A 890 -54.47 10.53 -12.58
CA GLU A 890 -53.73 11.35 -13.56
C GLU A 890 -52.52 12.11 -12.93
N GLU A 891 -51.49 12.27 -13.77
CA GLU A 891 -50.31 13.18 -13.81
C GLU A 891 -49.66 13.89 -12.59
N ALA A 892 -48.31 13.92 -12.64
CA ALA A 892 -47.48 15.10 -12.33
C ALA A 892 -46.23 15.13 -13.27
N PRO A 893 -45.76 16.29 -13.80
CA PRO A 893 -44.86 16.33 -14.98
C PRO A 893 -43.34 16.45 -14.70
N GLN A 894 -42.58 16.57 -15.80
CA GLN A 894 -41.11 16.49 -15.92
C GLN A 894 -40.39 17.85 -15.81
N GLU A 895 -39.07 17.80 -15.55
CA GLU A 895 -37.96 18.45 -16.31
C GLU A 895 -36.70 17.58 -16.02
N GLU A 896 -35.95 17.04 -17.00
CA GLU A 896 -34.96 17.71 -17.88
C GLU A 896 -33.84 18.44 -17.09
N ALA A 897 -32.55 18.42 -17.46
CA ALA A 897 -31.82 17.92 -18.64
C ALA A 897 -30.31 17.84 -18.29
N LYS A 898 -29.38 17.18 -19.03
CA LYS A 898 -29.38 16.22 -20.16
C LYS A 898 -28.00 15.51 -20.19
N ALA A 899 -27.75 14.54 -21.09
CA ALA A 899 -26.44 13.90 -21.31
C ALA A 899 -25.97 14.08 -22.77
N GLU A 900 -24.66 14.17 -23.00
CA GLU A 900 -24.05 14.40 -24.32
C GLU A 900 -22.84 13.46 -24.51
N GLU A 901 -22.96 12.50 -25.43
CA GLU A 901 -21.88 11.56 -25.78
C GLU A 901 -21.02 12.09 -26.94
N VAL A 902 -19.72 11.78 -26.92
CA VAL A 902 -18.82 12.00 -28.05
C VAL A 902 -18.20 10.68 -28.48
N LYS A 903 -18.35 10.39 -29.78
CA LYS A 903 -17.82 9.20 -30.49
C LYS A 903 -16.35 8.90 -30.22
N VAL A 904 -16.01 7.62 -30.37
CA VAL A 904 -14.82 7.19 -31.13
C VAL A 904 -15.28 6.20 -32.20
N GLU A 905 -14.60 6.16 -33.35
CA GLU A 905 -15.03 5.45 -34.55
C GLU A 905 -14.47 4.01 -34.67
N GLU A 906 -15.13 3.22 -35.51
CA GLU A 906 -14.73 1.90 -36.00
C GLU A 906 -13.49 2.00 -36.93
N THR A 907 -12.88 0.98 -37.56
CA THR A 907 -13.12 -0.45 -37.84
C THR A 907 -11.72 -1.05 -38.25
N PRO A 908 -11.55 -2.25 -38.88
CA PRO A 908 -12.35 -3.49 -38.90
C PRO A 908 -11.52 -4.79 -38.62
N VAL A 909 -12.22 -5.89 -38.32
CA VAL A 909 -11.90 -7.23 -38.88
C VAL A 909 -13.22 -7.98 -39.16
N GLU A 910 -13.63 -8.05 -40.43
CA GLU A 910 -14.64 -8.98 -40.98
C GLU A 910 -14.00 -10.36 -41.26
N GLU A 911 -14.67 -11.49 -41.54
CA GLU A 911 -15.98 -12.11 -41.25
C GLU A 911 -15.72 -13.65 -41.37
N ALA A 912 -16.55 -14.62 -40.96
CA ALA A 912 -18.00 -14.87 -41.08
C ALA A 912 -18.45 -15.80 -39.90
N LYS A 913 -19.71 -15.81 -39.41
CA LYS A 913 -21.01 -16.17 -40.03
C LYS A 913 -21.08 -17.61 -40.58
N VAL A 914 -22.15 -18.39 -40.39
CA VAL A 914 -23.43 -18.16 -39.67
C VAL A 914 -23.44 -18.98 -38.34
N GLU A 915 -24.49 -19.51 -37.68
CA GLU A 915 -25.95 -19.71 -37.93
C GLU A 915 -26.75 -19.64 -36.59
N GLU A 916 -28.06 -19.91 -36.59
CA GLU A 916 -29.00 -19.31 -35.62
C GLU A 916 -29.50 -20.14 -34.41
N THR A 917 -29.96 -19.37 -33.41
CA THR A 917 -30.86 -19.62 -32.26
C THR A 917 -32.15 -20.43 -32.57
N PRO A 918 -32.89 -21.01 -31.57
CA PRO A 918 -33.23 -20.35 -30.29
C PRO A 918 -33.31 -21.22 -29.00
N ALA A 919 -33.53 -20.52 -27.88
CA ALA A 919 -33.96 -21.06 -26.60
C ALA A 919 -35.48 -20.84 -26.39
N ILE A 920 -36.10 -21.54 -25.44
CA ILE A 920 -37.33 -21.09 -24.75
C ILE A 920 -37.46 -21.74 -23.36
N GLU A 921 -38.29 -21.07 -22.55
CA GLU A 921 -38.54 -21.17 -21.10
C GLU A 921 -38.88 -22.55 -20.51
N VAL A 922 -38.83 -22.63 -19.17
CA VAL A 922 -39.38 -23.72 -18.34
C VAL A 922 -40.55 -23.18 -17.50
N LYS A 923 -41.70 -23.87 -17.54
CA LYS A 923 -42.85 -23.64 -16.64
C LYS A 923 -43.67 -24.91 -16.38
N THR A 924 -44.19 -24.95 -15.15
CA THR A 924 -45.50 -25.49 -14.68
C THR A 924 -46.50 -25.96 -15.74
N GLU A 925 -47.36 -26.98 -15.55
CA GLU A 925 -47.58 -27.98 -14.48
C GLU A 925 -48.57 -29.07 -15.01
N ASP A 926 -49.09 -29.93 -14.14
CA ASP A 926 -50.26 -30.82 -14.32
C ASP A 926 -50.24 -31.97 -15.34
N THR A 927 -50.86 -33.09 -14.93
CA THR A 927 -51.71 -33.96 -15.77
C THR A 927 -52.68 -34.74 -14.86
N PRO A 928 -53.92 -35.07 -15.30
CA PRO A 928 -55.07 -35.24 -14.40
C PRO A 928 -55.44 -36.69 -14.03
N ALA A 929 -56.54 -36.86 -13.29
CA ALA A 929 -57.17 -38.12 -12.91
C ALA A 929 -58.54 -38.35 -13.61
N GLU A 930 -59.10 -39.57 -13.48
CA GLU A 930 -60.45 -40.03 -13.92
C GLU A 930 -60.66 -40.07 -15.47
N GLU A 931 -61.57 -40.80 -16.13
CA GLU A 931 -62.54 -41.91 -15.86
C GLU A 931 -62.99 -42.46 -17.26
N VAL A 932 -63.61 -43.64 -17.46
CA VAL A 932 -63.26 -45.05 -17.18
C VAL A 932 -64.21 -45.97 -18.00
N LYS A 933 -63.80 -47.20 -18.42
CA LYS A 933 -64.71 -48.32 -18.82
C LYS A 933 -64.03 -49.66 -19.14
N VAL A 934 -64.85 -50.69 -19.41
CA VAL A 934 -64.53 -52.14 -19.38
C VAL A 934 -65.12 -52.87 -20.62
N GLU A 935 -64.71 -54.14 -20.84
CA GLU A 935 -65.25 -55.14 -21.82
C GLU A 935 -64.84 -54.94 -23.31
N ALA A 936 -64.71 -55.95 -24.19
CA ALA A 936 -64.42 -57.41 -24.16
C ALA A 936 -64.25 -57.88 -25.65
N GLU A 937 -63.64 -58.99 -26.09
CA GLU A 937 -62.89 -60.15 -25.54
C GLU A 937 -61.42 -60.13 -26.10
N GLY A 938 -60.48 -61.06 -25.89
CA GLY A 938 -60.45 -62.38 -25.23
C GLY A 938 -60.01 -63.51 -26.20
N ALA A 939 -59.02 -64.35 -25.83
CA ALA A 939 -58.54 -65.48 -26.66
C ALA A 939 -57.84 -66.59 -25.85
N LYS A 940 -58.00 -67.85 -26.29
CA LYS A 940 -57.35 -69.08 -25.78
C LYS A 940 -56.01 -69.33 -26.49
N ALA A 941 -55.07 -70.15 -26.01
CA ALA A 941 -54.75 -70.70 -24.67
C ALA A 941 -53.45 -71.53 -24.81
N GLU A 942 -52.76 -71.83 -23.71
CA GLU A 942 -52.08 -73.14 -23.53
C GLU A 942 -51.76 -73.37 -22.03
N GLU A 943 -52.04 -74.58 -21.53
CA GLU A 943 -51.81 -74.93 -20.13
C GLU A 943 -50.46 -75.64 -19.94
N ALA A 944 -49.61 -75.09 -19.07
CA ALA A 944 -48.60 -75.86 -18.36
C ALA A 944 -49.11 -76.07 -16.91
N PRO A 945 -48.86 -77.22 -16.27
CA PRO A 945 -49.45 -77.53 -14.98
C PRO A 945 -48.91 -76.59 -13.89
N VAL A 946 -49.79 -75.75 -13.37
CA VAL A 946 -49.50 -74.83 -12.25
C VAL A 946 -49.37 -75.66 -10.96
N GLU A 947 -48.15 -75.79 -10.45
CA GLU A 947 -47.96 -76.18 -9.05
C GLU A 947 -48.65 -75.12 -8.16
N PRO A 948 -49.34 -75.53 -7.07
CA PRO A 948 -50.06 -74.60 -6.21
C PRO A 948 -49.14 -73.49 -5.70
N GLU A 949 -49.50 -72.22 -5.95
CA GLU A 949 -48.70 -71.07 -5.55
C GLU A 949 -48.41 -71.09 -4.05
N LYS A 950 -47.12 -71.16 -3.70
CA LYS A 950 -46.67 -71.23 -2.31
C LYS A 950 -46.88 -69.88 -1.63
N VAL A 951 -47.57 -69.89 -0.49
CA VAL A 951 -47.85 -68.65 0.23
C VAL A 951 -46.70 -68.36 1.18
N PHE A 952 -46.12 -67.17 1.05
CA PHE A 952 -45.02 -66.69 1.87
C PHE A 952 -45.55 -65.92 3.09
N LEU A 953 -45.30 -66.45 4.30
CA LEU A 953 -45.71 -65.82 5.56
C LEU A 953 -44.52 -65.62 6.51
N PHE A 954 -44.41 -64.43 7.08
CA PHE A 954 -43.48 -64.12 8.16
C PHE A 954 -43.86 -64.87 9.43
N SER A 955 -42.88 -65.54 10.04
CA SER A 955 -43.02 -66.21 11.33
C SER A 955 -41.93 -65.74 12.30
N HIS A 956 -42.31 -65.31 13.50
CA HIS A 956 -41.35 -64.93 14.54
C HIS A 956 -40.57 -66.15 15.02
N GLN A 957 -39.26 -66.18 14.80
CA GLN A 957 -38.38 -67.19 15.37
C GLN A 957 -37.57 -66.58 16.53
N PRO A 958 -37.94 -66.87 17.81
CA PRO A 958 -37.10 -66.47 18.92
C PRO A 958 -35.74 -67.15 18.80
N TYR A 959 -34.66 -66.37 18.89
CA TYR A 959 -33.30 -66.79 18.59
C TYR A 959 -32.84 -67.95 19.51
N GLN A 960 -33.07 -69.19 19.05
CA GLN A 960 -32.55 -70.38 19.72
C GLN A 960 -31.02 -70.41 19.55
N LYS A 961 -30.31 -70.86 20.60
CA LYS A 961 -28.88 -71.15 20.48
C LYS A 961 -28.66 -72.19 19.39
N ALA A 962 -27.97 -71.82 18.32
CA ALA A 962 -27.32 -72.76 17.44
C ALA A 962 -26.26 -73.54 18.25
N GLN A 963 -26.64 -74.70 18.78
CA GLN A 963 -25.70 -75.63 19.39
C GLN A 963 -24.75 -76.15 18.31
N GLN A 964 -23.46 -76.28 18.65
CA GLN A 964 -22.49 -76.91 17.78
C GLN A 964 -22.84 -78.39 17.58
N ARG A 965 -23.18 -78.75 16.34
CA ARG A 965 -23.03 -80.11 15.82
C ARG A 965 -22.23 -80.06 14.52
N GLY A 966 -20.93 -80.30 14.64
CA GLY A 966 -20.09 -80.75 13.53
C GLY A 966 -20.29 -82.26 13.28
N PRO A 967 -19.36 -82.95 12.59
CA PRO A 967 -18.06 -82.46 12.09
C PRO A 967 -17.91 -82.59 10.56
N ARG A 968 -16.96 -81.86 9.98
CA ARG A 968 -16.31 -82.29 8.73
C ARG A 968 -14.83 -81.93 8.72
N LYS A 969 -14.02 -82.84 8.16
CA LYS A 969 -12.54 -82.85 8.20
C LYS A 969 -11.95 -82.24 6.91
N PRO A 970 -10.65 -81.89 6.89
CA PRO A 970 -10.10 -80.96 5.90
C PRO A 970 -9.61 -81.62 4.60
N PHE A 971 -9.71 -80.86 3.51
CA PHE A 971 -8.81 -80.89 2.35
C PHE A 971 -8.59 -79.41 1.97
N ALA A 972 -7.39 -78.81 1.97
CA ALA A 972 -6.07 -79.22 1.43
C ALA A 972 -6.01 -79.06 -0.10
N GLY A 973 -5.41 -77.94 -0.53
CA GLY A 973 -5.33 -77.53 -1.94
C GLY A 973 -4.28 -76.42 -2.17
N GLY A 974 -3.11 -76.54 -1.55
CA GLY A 974 -2.01 -75.58 -1.68
C GLY A 974 -0.64 -76.24 -1.53
N PRO A 975 0.31 -76.07 -2.48
CA PRO A 975 1.68 -76.56 -2.35
C PRO A 975 2.57 -75.56 -1.58
N LYS A 976 3.56 -76.10 -0.86
CA LYS A 976 4.57 -75.32 -0.13
C LYS A 976 5.58 -74.67 -1.08
N GLY A 977 6.11 -73.51 -0.67
CA GLY A 977 7.35 -72.93 -1.17
C GLY A 977 8.38 -72.73 -0.05
N GLN A 978 8.84 -73.82 0.58
CA GLN A 978 9.95 -73.77 1.55
C GLN A 978 10.78 -75.04 1.45
N ALA A 979 12.04 -74.89 1.04
CA ALA A 979 13.04 -75.95 0.91
C ALA A 979 14.43 -75.34 1.13
N ASP A 980 15.05 -75.67 2.28
CA ASP A 980 16.37 -75.18 2.64
C ASP A 980 17.49 -75.94 1.90
N GLY A 981 18.60 -75.23 1.61
CA GLY A 981 19.67 -75.71 0.74
C GLY A 981 21.05 -75.12 1.07
N ALA A 982 21.68 -75.69 2.09
CA ALA A 982 23.13 -75.75 2.31
C ALA A 982 24.00 -75.74 1.02
N SER A 983 25.23 -75.18 0.97
CA SER A 983 26.10 -74.62 2.01
C SER A 983 27.44 -74.07 1.44
N PHE A 984 28.37 -73.74 2.35
CA PHE A 984 29.85 -73.70 2.19
C PHE A 984 30.58 -72.39 1.80
N LYS A 985 31.80 -72.28 2.36
CA LYS A 985 32.71 -71.11 2.36
C LYS A 985 33.57 -71.06 1.09
N GLY A 986 33.78 -69.89 0.49
CA GLY A 986 34.63 -69.70 -0.70
C GLY A 986 35.58 -68.49 -0.64
N LYS A 987 36.89 -68.75 -0.54
CA LYS A 987 38.00 -67.77 -0.43
C LYS A 987 38.27 -66.97 -1.73
N ARG A 988 38.89 -65.78 -1.56
CA ARG A 988 39.97 -65.18 -2.39
C ARG A 988 39.91 -65.30 -3.95
N GLY A 989 39.39 -64.26 -4.62
CA GLY A 989 40.18 -63.27 -5.37
C GLY A 989 40.84 -63.61 -6.73
N VAL A 990 41.40 -62.55 -7.37
CA VAL A 990 42.17 -62.54 -8.66
C VAL A 990 41.26 -62.74 -9.91
N ALA A 991 41.39 -62.06 -11.07
CA ALA A 991 42.42 -61.18 -11.65
C ALA A 991 41.81 -59.96 -12.42
N LYS A 992 42.45 -58.79 -12.42
CA LYS A 992 43.23 -58.12 -13.54
C LYS A 992 42.44 -57.36 -14.62
N GLY A 993 42.92 -56.14 -14.93
CA GLY A 993 42.52 -55.32 -16.10
C GLY A 993 43.14 -53.90 -16.08
N ASN A 994 44.30 -53.75 -16.70
CA ASN A 994 45.18 -52.55 -16.88
C ASN A 994 44.55 -51.13 -16.84
N GLY A 995 45.27 -50.04 -16.49
CA GLY A 995 46.68 -49.91 -16.05
C GLY A 995 47.25 -48.47 -16.19
N ALA A 996 48.54 -48.32 -15.85
CA ALA A 996 49.45 -47.16 -16.11
C ALA A 996 49.23 -45.79 -15.41
N GLY A 997 50.31 -45.31 -14.73
CA GLY A 997 50.66 -43.87 -14.64
C GLY A 997 50.50 -43.15 -13.28
N GLY A 998 51.61 -42.71 -12.66
CA GLY A 998 51.58 -41.70 -11.58
C GLY A 998 52.60 -41.87 -10.43
N LYS A 999 53.60 -40.98 -10.36
CA LYS A 999 54.45 -40.73 -9.16
C LYS A 999 53.79 -39.55 -8.37
N LYS A 1000 54.01 -39.27 -7.07
CA LYS A 1000 55.13 -39.54 -6.14
C LYS A 1000 54.70 -39.32 -4.65
N PHE A 1001 55.56 -39.77 -3.73
CA PHE A 1001 55.71 -39.46 -2.27
C PHE A 1001 55.67 -37.95 -1.89
N ASP A 1002 55.63 -37.47 -0.62
CA ASP A 1002 55.36 -37.91 0.79
C ASP A 1002 55.31 -36.58 1.62
N GLY A 1003 54.64 -36.37 2.77
CA GLY A 1003 53.76 -37.17 3.64
C GLY A 1003 53.94 -36.75 5.13
N LYS A 1004 53.30 -37.45 6.09
CA LYS A 1004 53.35 -37.22 7.57
C LYS A 1004 52.60 -35.93 8.05
N LYS A 1005 52.09 -35.80 9.28
CA LYS A 1005 52.07 -36.69 10.48
C LYS A 1005 50.87 -36.41 11.43
N SER A 1006 50.70 -37.30 12.42
CA SER A 1006 49.94 -37.19 13.70
C SER A 1006 50.06 -35.82 14.42
N SER A 1007 49.21 -35.39 15.38
CA SER A 1007 48.19 -36.01 16.27
C SER A 1007 47.35 -34.88 16.93
N GLY A 1008 46.21 -35.08 17.61
CA GLY A 1008 45.48 -36.31 17.94
C GLY A 1008 45.41 -36.63 19.45
N HIS A 1009 44.55 -35.95 20.23
CA HIS A 1009 44.00 -36.48 21.50
C HIS A 1009 42.71 -35.75 21.97
N LYS A 1010 41.78 -36.53 22.54
CA LYS A 1010 40.77 -36.11 23.53
C LYS A 1010 41.07 -36.85 24.85
N PRO A 1011 40.60 -36.33 25.99
CA PRO A 1011 39.99 -37.20 27.00
C PRO A 1011 38.52 -36.79 27.31
N ASN A 1012 37.87 -37.49 28.25
CA ASN A 1012 36.41 -37.51 28.39
C ASN A 1012 35.96 -37.69 29.87
N HIS A 1013 34.73 -37.26 30.19
CA HIS A 1013 34.04 -37.32 31.51
C HIS A 1013 34.71 -36.49 32.65
N LYS A 1014 34.03 -35.96 33.67
CA LYS A 1014 32.85 -36.45 34.44
C LYS A 1014 31.83 -35.34 34.83
N SER A 1015 30.91 -35.68 35.73
CA SER A 1015 29.61 -35.04 36.03
C SER A 1015 29.60 -33.97 37.14
N GLY A 1016 28.94 -32.84 36.85
CA GLY A 1016 27.78 -32.34 37.60
C GLY A 1016 27.96 -31.63 38.95
N HIS A 1017 27.61 -30.33 39.00
CA HIS A 1017 26.77 -29.70 40.04
C HIS A 1017 26.30 -28.28 39.61
N LYS A 1018 25.13 -27.85 40.08
CA LYS A 1018 24.77 -26.43 40.33
C LYS A 1018 25.11 -26.13 41.81
N PRO A 1019 25.26 -24.87 42.29
CA PRO A 1019 24.61 -23.63 41.82
C PRO A 1019 25.50 -22.36 41.87
N GLY A 1020 24.89 -21.17 41.75
CA GLY A 1020 25.42 -19.92 42.32
C GLY A 1020 25.57 -18.73 41.36
N ARG A 1021 24.83 -17.63 41.61
CA ARG A 1021 25.17 -16.29 41.09
C ARG A 1021 26.21 -15.64 42.01
N LYS A 1022 27.17 -14.91 41.45
CA LYS A 1022 27.79 -13.72 42.06
C LYS A 1022 28.29 -12.76 40.97
N ALA A 1023 28.41 -11.48 41.32
CA ALA A 1023 28.62 -10.40 40.37
C ALA A 1023 30.10 -10.21 39.96
N VAL A 1024 30.31 -9.62 38.78
CA VAL A 1024 31.59 -9.04 38.38
C VAL A 1024 31.66 -7.60 38.89
N VAL A 1025 32.81 -7.20 39.44
CA VAL A 1025 33.06 -5.86 39.96
C VAL A 1025 33.41 -4.91 38.80
N LEU A 1026 32.85 -3.70 38.81
CA LEU A 1026 33.21 -2.63 37.86
C LEU A 1026 34.41 -1.82 38.37
N ASP A 1027 35.25 -1.38 37.44
CA ASP A 1027 36.46 -0.58 37.69
C ASP A 1027 36.11 0.82 38.27
N PRO A 1028 36.60 1.17 39.48
CA PRO A 1028 36.38 2.48 40.09
C PRO A 1028 36.88 3.69 39.28
N HIS A 1029 37.80 3.49 38.31
CA HIS A 1029 38.37 4.55 37.49
C HIS A 1029 37.80 4.61 36.06
N SER A 1030 36.76 3.81 35.77
CA SER A 1030 36.03 3.90 34.50
C SER A 1030 35.21 5.21 34.41
N PRO A 1031 35.25 5.96 33.29
CA PRO A 1031 34.42 7.17 33.12
C PRO A 1031 32.90 6.86 33.17
N PHE A 1032 32.50 5.62 32.96
CA PHE A 1032 31.11 5.18 33.10
C PHE A 1032 30.65 5.11 34.58
N ALA A 1033 31.56 4.96 35.54
CA ALA A 1033 31.23 5.00 36.97
C ALA A 1033 30.85 6.42 37.43
N ALA A 1034 31.56 7.44 36.92
CA ALA A 1034 31.22 8.85 37.17
C ALA A 1034 29.83 9.21 36.59
N LEU A 1035 29.51 8.73 35.38
CA LEU A 1035 28.19 8.89 34.76
C LEU A 1035 27.07 8.18 35.53
N ALA A 1036 27.34 7.02 36.15
CA ALA A 1036 26.38 6.36 37.02
C ALA A 1036 26.07 7.19 38.28
N GLY A 1037 27.11 7.69 38.97
CA GLY A 1037 26.95 8.55 40.15
C GLY A 1037 26.16 9.84 39.86
N LEU A 1038 26.43 10.49 38.72
CA LEU A 1038 25.68 11.68 38.29
C LEU A 1038 24.18 11.37 38.05
N LYS A 1039 23.89 10.18 37.51
CA LYS A 1039 22.53 9.75 37.15
C LYS A 1039 21.66 9.48 38.38
N ASP A 1040 22.24 9.03 39.49
CA ASP A 1040 21.49 8.85 40.74
C ASP A 1040 21.42 10.15 41.57
N GLN A 1041 22.41 11.05 41.49
CA GLN A 1041 22.28 12.43 42.02
C GLN A 1041 21.19 13.26 41.31
N LEU A 1042 20.92 12.98 40.03
CA LEU A 1042 19.80 13.59 39.28
C LEU A 1042 18.44 12.96 39.60
N LYS A 1043 18.39 11.77 40.21
CA LYS A 1043 17.13 11.14 40.67
C LYS A 1043 16.71 11.59 42.07
N SER A 1044 17.63 12.04 42.92
CA SER A 1044 17.32 12.57 44.26
C SER A 1044 16.95 14.06 44.27
N LYS A 1045 16.73 14.65 43.09
CA LYS A 1045 16.26 16.03 42.87
C LYS A 1045 15.02 16.11 41.96
N LYS A 1046 14.16 15.09 42.02
CA LYS A 1046 12.79 15.08 41.49
C LYS A 1046 11.86 14.43 42.50
#